data_AF-A0A1W1ULP3-F1
#
_entry.id   AF-A0A1W1ULP3-F1
#
_cell.length_a   1.000
_cell.length_b   1.000
_cell.length_c   1.000
_cell.angle_alpha   90.00
_cell.angle_beta   90.00
_cell.angle_gamma   90.00
#
_symmetry.space_group_name_H-M   'P 1'
#
loop_
_entity.id
_entity.type
_entity.pdbx_description
1 polymer ?
#
loop_
_entity_poly.entity_id
_entity_poly.type
_entity_poly.pdbx_seq_one_letter_code
_entity_poly.pdbx_strand_id
1 'polypeptide(L)'
;MWSPWQRQQEALRAQLATLETQKQQKQTHAATLLAYGQRQVELSHKHYQGLFNASDSAAARLAQVPYLTLGAGWQGGAWDAWQPETATLESRLRIGALQDARAPQGPFSVPLLVPFIGENQTIVLRTRGEEGRVQGLELLQSLALRTALLLPHQASYVLLDPAGNGVAFLVRKALPRVVESQGDVRRDLDLVERNIQRVIETYLDAEVRSFEQVPESTRVNERFEFVLAADFPNQYDRRAVEGLIKVGNTGPRAGRYAIIHHNADVELPRDLSLEQLENAFVIDLGSSPRQGFPLAVDCTPPAALQQTLKKRLDEAKAPERDLSFTTKVGLPEQAWWNGSSERLIETPIGGYGTDGSLEAWFGVNRDGRPCAHGMLGAMTGAGKSNLYHVLICGLAQRYSPDELRLYLIDGKDGVEFQPYQALPHAAVVSLRSSPELSRSVLKDLLNEKERRNRLFKARGVQDFSAYRALGEALPRLLLLVDEYQELFEGDAEGEASAHLLQLAQQGRSVGIHMLIASQRYGATGMLHQSAVFGNVHLRMAMQMSRADVDALTEFGRRGKLLIQTCDMPGKIVLNDRSGDDGDGASRAGKVSRLQAAERDDMIRRLSARAQQRGLTAPRAVVFDGQAQPNLTDNPQLRSLLASVQTMTSEGLEALARRAEVEGGLGLESWFAAEQPLVTWLGQEFNVRGHARLVLRRRPHEHAMLLGRNNPARSGMLAALLAGLTVNPAAQNATVLLADLSLPGTQWSGALGGVVSTVLRPAGLQVTLTREAEDVPRLVQCALAVLEERRALPKEARGAQEPMFLVLNEPHEVEELRRVQDLYGANDSETGTMLRRLLAEGAQLGIHVVLSVPGVAQLRAVLDERQGLPLIKHRICLQVSEDDSYALTRTRRAARLQLHGDTPVAALYHDPEADAFTRFKPYSTDSATSLDQQFLEVNHLRGAQAVGA
;
A
#
# COMPACT_ATOMS: atom_id res chain seq x y z
N MET A 1 28.78 -80.26 -110.95
CA MET A 1 28.69 -81.10 -109.74
C MET A 1 29.67 -80.56 -108.71
N TRP A 2 29.20 -79.85 -107.69
CA TRP A 2 30.06 -79.37 -106.59
C TRP A 2 30.40 -80.54 -105.66
N SER A 3 31.64 -80.63 -105.18
CA SER A 3 32.11 -81.76 -104.37
C SER A 3 31.42 -81.76 -103.00
N PRO A 4 31.22 -82.93 -102.35
CA PRO A 4 30.62 -83.04 -101.02
C PRO A 4 31.27 -82.12 -99.97
N TRP A 5 32.56 -81.82 -100.16
CA TRP A 5 33.37 -80.96 -99.30
C TRP A 5 32.93 -79.49 -99.33
N GLN A 6 32.53 -78.97 -100.49
CA GLN A 6 32.11 -77.57 -100.62
C GLN A 6 30.78 -77.29 -99.89
N ARG A 7 29.83 -78.24 -99.93
CA ARG A 7 28.55 -78.11 -99.20
C ARG A 7 28.75 -78.12 -97.68
N GLN A 8 29.67 -78.94 -97.19
CA GLN A 8 29.97 -78.99 -95.76
C GLN A 8 30.69 -77.72 -95.27
N GLN A 9 31.53 -77.13 -96.13
CA GLN A 9 32.20 -75.86 -95.84
C GLN A 9 31.22 -74.67 -95.82
N GLU A 10 30.24 -74.64 -96.73
CA GLU A 10 29.15 -73.63 -96.70
C GLU A 10 28.23 -73.81 -95.48
N ALA A 11 27.87 -75.04 -95.12
CA ALA A 11 27.06 -75.31 -93.93
C ALA A 11 27.76 -74.88 -92.64
N LEU A 12 29.07 -75.15 -92.52
CA LEU A 12 29.88 -74.69 -91.38
C LEU A 12 30.02 -73.17 -91.36
N ARG A 13 30.21 -72.51 -92.51
CA ARG A 13 30.24 -71.04 -92.59
C ARG A 13 28.91 -70.41 -92.18
N ALA A 14 27.78 -71.00 -92.57
CA ALA A 14 26.46 -70.55 -92.16
C ALA A 14 26.22 -70.72 -90.64
N GLN A 15 26.66 -71.84 -90.06
CA GLN A 15 26.61 -72.04 -88.61
C GLN A 15 27.51 -71.05 -87.86
N LEU A 16 28.71 -70.77 -88.37
CA LEU A 16 29.63 -69.82 -87.75
C LEU A 16 29.05 -68.40 -87.76
N ALA A 17 28.48 -67.96 -88.89
CA ALA A 17 27.81 -66.68 -89.00
C ALA A 17 26.60 -66.57 -88.04
N THR A 18 25.86 -67.65 -87.86
CA THR A 18 24.71 -67.70 -86.93
C THR A 18 25.18 -67.56 -85.47
N LEU A 19 26.24 -68.27 -85.09
CA LEU A 19 26.82 -68.22 -83.75
C LEU A 19 27.47 -66.87 -83.46
N GLU A 20 28.12 -66.24 -84.44
CA GLU A 20 28.66 -64.88 -84.31
C GLU A 20 27.54 -63.86 -84.08
N THR A 21 26.42 -64.00 -84.78
CA THR A 21 25.25 -63.13 -84.60
C THR A 21 24.65 -63.29 -83.19
N GLN A 22 24.55 -64.52 -82.69
CA GLN A 22 24.07 -64.80 -81.32
C GLN A 22 25.03 -64.29 -80.25
N LYS A 23 26.34 -64.42 -80.46
CA LYS A 23 27.37 -63.86 -79.56
C LYS A 23 27.24 -62.34 -79.50
N GLN A 24 27.09 -61.68 -80.65
CA GLN A 24 26.91 -60.23 -80.73
C GLN A 24 25.65 -59.80 -79.96
N GLN A 25 24.51 -60.48 -80.16
CA GLN A 25 23.28 -60.19 -79.42
C GLN A 25 23.44 -60.34 -77.90
N LYS A 26 24.09 -61.41 -77.43
CA LYS A 26 24.32 -61.60 -75.99
C LYS A 26 25.27 -60.57 -75.41
N GLN A 27 26.30 -60.17 -76.16
CA GLN A 27 27.21 -59.10 -75.73
C GLN A 27 26.50 -57.75 -75.63
N THR A 28 25.65 -57.41 -76.59
CA THR A 28 24.84 -56.18 -76.55
C THR A 28 23.87 -56.22 -75.37
N HIS A 29 23.20 -57.35 -75.12
CA HIS A 29 22.29 -57.48 -73.98
C HIS A 29 23.00 -57.36 -72.62
N ALA A 30 24.18 -57.95 -72.48
CA ALA A 30 25.01 -57.82 -71.28
C ALA A 30 25.47 -56.37 -71.06
N ALA A 31 25.86 -55.66 -72.13
CA ALA A 31 26.25 -54.25 -72.04
C ALA A 31 25.07 -53.35 -71.61
N THR A 32 23.86 -53.62 -72.11
CA THR A 32 22.65 -52.87 -71.70
C THR A 32 22.31 -53.11 -70.22
N LEU A 33 22.41 -54.36 -69.74
CA LEU A 33 22.19 -54.67 -68.33
C LEU A 33 23.25 -54.02 -67.42
N LEU A 34 24.51 -53.99 -67.86
CA LEU A 34 25.59 -53.32 -67.12
C LEU A 34 25.36 -51.81 -67.06
N ALA A 35 24.98 -51.18 -68.17
CA ALA A 35 24.68 -49.75 -68.23
C ALA A 35 23.45 -49.40 -67.39
N TYR A 36 22.41 -50.24 -67.39
CA TYR A 36 21.25 -50.08 -66.51
C TYR A 36 21.64 -50.20 -65.04
N GLY A 37 22.44 -51.21 -64.68
CA GLY A 37 22.96 -51.39 -63.32
C GLY A 37 23.81 -50.20 -62.85
N GLN A 38 24.74 -49.71 -63.69
CA GLN A 38 25.57 -48.55 -63.38
C GLN A 38 24.73 -47.28 -63.20
N ARG A 39 23.73 -47.06 -64.06
CA ARG A 39 22.83 -45.91 -63.95
C ARG A 39 21.95 -45.98 -62.69
N GLN A 40 21.50 -47.16 -62.29
CA GLN A 40 20.79 -47.35 -61.03
C GLN A 40 21.70 -47.11 -59.82
N VAL A 41 22.95 -47.57 -59.86
CA VAL A 41 23.93 -47.30 -58.78
C VAL A 41 24.22 -45.80 -58.66
N GLU A 42 24.39 -45.06 -59.76
CA GLU A 42 24.56 -43.61 -59.73
C GLU A 42 23.32 -42.86 -59.22
N LEU A 43 22.12 -43.28 -59.63
CA LEU A 43 20.87 -42.69 -59.15
C LEU A 43 20.66 -42.96 -57.67
N SER A 44 20.97 -44.17 -57.19
CA SER A 44 20.97 -44.50 -55.76
C SER A 44 22.03 -43.70 -55.00
N HIS A 45 23.25 -43.58 -55.53
CA HIS A 45 24.31 -42.80 -54.90
C HIS A 45 23.91 -41.32 -54.77
N LYS A 46 23.42 -40.68 -55.83
CA LYS A 46 22.91 -39.29 -55.76
C LYS A 46 21.72 -39.15 -54.81
N HIS A 47 20.82 -40.12 -54.77
CA HIS A 47 19.66 -40.11 -53.88
C HIS A 47 20.06 -40.20 -52.40
N TYR A 48 20.92 -41.17 -52.04
CA TYR A 48 21.41 -41.33 -50.67
C TYR A 48 22.33 -40.17 -50.28
N GLN A 49 23.18 -39.67 -51.17
CA GLN A 49 24.05 -38.53 -50.90
C GLN A 49 23.25 -37.22 -50.70
N GLY A 50 22.11 -37.05 -51.36
CA GLY A 50 21.16 -35.97 -51.06
C GLY A 50 20.51 -36.08 -49.68
N LEU A 51 20.13 -37.31 -49.27
CA LEU A 51 19.61 -37.60 -47.93
C LEU A 51 20.68 -37.43 -46.82
N PHE A 52 21.92 -37.83 -47.10
CA PHE A 52 23.07 -37.69 -46.19
C PHE A 52 23.51 -36.24 -46.05
N ASN A 53 23.60 -35.46 -47.13
CA ASN A 53 23.98 -34.03 -47.04
C ASN A 53 22.91 -33.18 -46.35
N ALA A 54 21.62 -33.50 -46.57
CA ALA A 54 20.51 -32.92 -45.81
C ALA A 54 20.54 -33.36 -44.34
N SER A 55 20.95 -34.60 -44.06
CA SER A 55 21.13 -35.13 -42.70
C SER A 55 22.36 -34.58 -42.01
N ASP A 56 23.48 -34.28 -42.65
CA ASP A 56 24.68 -33.72 -42.01
C ASP A 56 24.46 -32.26 -41.61
N SER A 57 23.78 -31.49 -42.44
CA SER A 57 23.38 -30.11 -42.12
C SER A 57 22.29 -30.06 -41.03
N ALA A 58 21.50 -31.12 -40.88
CA ALA A 58 20.52 -31.29 -39.81
C ALA A 58 21.17 -31.88 -38.54
N ALA A 59 22.13 -32.80 -38.67
CA ALA A 59 22.86 -33.47 -37.59
C ALA A 59 23.84 -32.51 -36.92
N ALA A 60 24.53 -31.65 -37.68
CA ALA A 60 25.36 -30.58 -37.12
C ALA A 60 24.53 -29.53 -36.36
N ARG A 61 23.26 -29.31 -36.75
CA ARG A 61 22.31 -28.47 -36.00
C ARG A 61 21.72 -29.19 -34.78
N LEU A 62 21.38 -30.48 -34.91
CA LEU A 62 20.88 -31.33 -33.84
C LEU A 62 21.93 -31.64 -32.77
N ALA A 63 23.22 -31.69 -33.13
CA ALA A 63 24.34 -31.89 -32.21
C ALA A 63 24.61 -30.69 -31.28
N GLN A 64 24.04 -29.52 -31.58
CA GLN A 64 24.13 -28.32 -30.75
C GLN A 64 22.92 -28.12 -29.82
N VAL A 65 21.86 -28.93 -29.97
CA VAL A 65 20.66 -28.86 -29.12
C VAL A 65 20.84 -29.81 -27.93
N PRO A 66 20.65 -29.36 -26.68
CA PRO A 66 20.69 -30.25 -25.51
C PRO A 66 19.72 -31.40 -25.71
N TYR A 67 20.24 -32.63 -25.78
CA TYR A 67 19.51 -33.86 -26.16
C TYR A 67 18.50 -34.35 -25.10
N LEU A 68 17.99 -33.46 -24.26
CA LEU A 68 16.93 -33.79 -23.31
C LEU A 68 15.62 -33.22 -23.87
N THR A 69 14.61 -34.09 -24.00
CA THR A 69 13.17 -33.84 -24.23
C THR A 69 12.63 -33.91 -25.67
N LEU A 70 13.15 -33.20 -26.66
CA LEU A 70 12.45 -33.05 -27.97
C LEU A 70 12.52 -34.29 -28.88
N GLY A 71 13.65 -34.99 -28.90
CA GLY A 71 13.87 -36.13 -29.80
C GLY A 71 13.40 -37.47 -29.25
N ALA A 72 13.11 -37.57 -27.95
CA ALA A 72 12.84 -38.84 -27.28
C ALA A 72 11.38 -39.30 -27.46
N GLY A 73 11.19 -40.59 -27.74
CA GLY A 73 9.88 -41.24 -27.65
C GLY A 73 9.48 -41.51 -26.20
N TRP A 74 8.20 -41.82 -25.95
CA TRP A 74 7.68 -42.08 -24.60
C TRP A 74 8.19 -43.38 -23.95
N GLN A 75 8.76 -44.28 -24.74
CA GLN A 75 9.22 -45.60 -24.28
C GLN A 75 10.69 -45.64 -23.83
N GLY A 76 11.42 -44.52 -23.94
CA GLY A 76 12.83 -44.43 -23.52
C GLY A 76 13.01 -43.80 -22.13
N GLY A 77 14.07 -44.17 -21.41
CA GLY A 77 14.40 -43.62 -20.08
C GLY A 77 14.82 -42.15 -20.03
N ALA A 78 14.76 -41.43 -21.17
CA ALA A 78 15.11 -40.01 -21.24
C ALA A 78 14.17 -39.14 -20.37
N TRP A 79 12.91 -39.55 -20.21
CA TRP A 79 11.92 -38.82 -19.40
C TRP A 79 12.19 -38.93 -17.89
N ASP A 80 12.94 -39.95 -17.44
CA ASP A 80 13.31 -40.09 -16.03
C ASP A 80 14.26 -38.98 -15.59
N ALA A 81 15.09 -38.46 -16.52
CA ALA A 81 16.03 -37.38 -16.29
C ALA A 81 15.45 -35.96 -16.54
N TRP A 82 14.23 -35.85 -17.08
CA TRP A 82 13.61 -34.56 -17.37
C TRP A 82 13.25 -33.79 -16.09
N GLN A 83 13.64 -32.53 -16.00
CA GLN A 83 13.28 -31.62 -14.91
C GLN A 83 12.63 -30.35 -15.48
N PRO A 84 11.67 -29.72 -14.80
CA PRO A 84 11.00 -28.51 -15.29
C PRO A 84 11.96 -27.37 -15.66
N GLU A 85 13.08 -27.22 -14.95
CA GLU A 85 14.10 -26.18 -15.18
C GLU A 85 14.89 -26.40 -16.47
N THR A 86 14.84 -27.60 -17.04
CA THR A 86 15.50 -27.95 -18.31
C THR A 86 14.61 -27.70 -19.53
N ALA A 87 13.35 -27.31 -19.31
CA ALA A 87 12.41 -27.02 -20.40
C ALA A 87 12.79 -25.73 -21.13
N THR A 88 12.73 -25.78 -22.46
CA THR A 88 13.05 -24.65 -23.35
C THR A 88 11.95 -24.47 -24.38
N LEU A 89 11.71 -23.22 -24.76
CA LEU A 89 10.77 -22.88 -25.82
C LEU A 89 11.40 -23.24 -27.17
N GLU A 90 10.71 -24.08 -27.93
CA GLU A 90 11.24 -24.69 -29.15
C GLU A 90 10.29 -24.48 -30.34
N SER A 91 10.83 -24.22 -31.52
CA SER A 91 10.02 -23.94 -32.71
C SER A 91 9.50 -25.20 -33.42
N ARG A 92 9.85 -26.39 -32.90
CA ARG A 92 9.44 -27.68 -33.48
C ARG A 92 8.97 -28.66 -32.42
N LEU A 93 7.97 -29.47 -32.77
CA LEU A 93 7.34 -30.46 -31.89
C LEU A 93 7.43 -31.86 -32.49
N ARG A 94 7.74 -32.88 -31.68
CA ARG A 94 7.78 -34.28 -32.12
C ARG A 94 6.39 -34.88 -32.21
N ILE A 95 6.11 -35.58 -33.31
CA ILE A 95 4.84 -36.29 -33.56
C ILE A 95 5.01 -37.81 -33.68
N GLY A 96 6.25 -38.30 -33.77
CA GLY A 96 6.53 -39.71 -34.03
C GLY A 96 7.98 -39.94 -34.44
N ALA A 97 8.26 -41.10 -35.02
CA ALA A 97 9.54 -41.40 -35.65
C ALA A 97 9.39 -42.21 -36.94
N LEU A 98 10.23 -41.92 -37.93
CA LEU A 98 10.39 -42.73 -39.13
C LEU A 98 11.31 -43.91 -38.82
N GLN A 99 10.86 -45.12 -39.09
CA GLN A 99 11.63 -46.34 -38.81
C GLN A 99 12.12 -46.99 -40.11
N ASP A 100 13.36 -47.47 -40.14
CA ASP A 100 13.84 -48.37 -41.19
C ASP A 100 14.07 -49.78 -40.64
N ALA A 101 13.19 -50.71 -41.03
CA ALA A 101 13.32 -52.12 -40.67
C ALA A 101 14.37 -52.87 -41.52
N ARG A 102 14.96 -52.23 -42.55
CA ARG A 102 15.88 -52.88 -43.51
C ARG A 102 17.37 -52.67 -43.19
N ALA A 103 17.68 -51.99 -42.08
CA ALA A 103 19.05 -51.65 -41.72
C ALA A 103 19.83 -52.88 -41.17
N PRO A 104 20.98 -53.25 -41.74
CA PRO A 104 21.75 -54.44 -41.34
C PRO A 104 22.45 -54.33 -39.98
N GLN A 105 22.48 -53.13 -39.37
CA GLN A 105 23.13 -52.83 -38.09
C GLN A 105 22.12 -52.69 -36.93
N GLY A 106 20.84 -53.03 -37.16
CA GLY A 106 19.72 -52.81 -36.24
C GLY A 106 18.75 -51.71 -36.73
N PRO A 107 17.50 -51.67 -36.25
CA PRO A 107 16.50 -50.71 -36.70
C PRO A 107 16.94 -49.28 -36.37
N PHE A 108 17.07 -48.43 -37.38
CA PHE A 108 17.35 -47.01 -37.21
C PHE A 108 16.04 -46.22 -37.17
N SER A 109 15.93 -45.26 -36.26
CA SER A 109 14.72 -44.48 -35.98
C SER A 109 15.05 -42.99 -35.91
N VAL A 110 14.35 -42.18 -36.71
CA VAL A 110 14.54 -40.72 -36.78
C VAL A 110 13.30 -40.01 -36.26
N PRO A 111 13.41 -39.10 -35.27
CA PRO A 111 12.27 -38.33 -34.80
C PRO A 111 11.68 -37.48 -35.93
N LEU A 112 10.36 -37.54 -36.10
CA LEU A 112 9.62 -36.67 -37.01
C LEU A 112 9.16 -35.42 -36.23
N LEU A 113 9.67 -34.26 -36.64
CA LEU A 113 9.39 -32.96 -36.03
C LEU A 113 8.54 -32.10 -36.97
N VAL A 114 7.54 -31.41 -36.41
CA VAL A 114 6.65 -30.50 -37.15
C VAL A 114 6.81 -29.06 -36.65
N PRO A 115 6.51 -28.05 -37.47
CA PRO A 115 6.52 -26.65 -37.05
C PRO A 115 5.61 -26.42 -35.84
N PHE A 116 6.04 -25.57 -34.92
CA PHE A 116 5.35 -25.27 -33.67
C PHE A 116 5.39 -23.77 -33.34
N ILE A 117 5.84 -23.38 -32.15
CA ILE A 117 5.79 -21.99 -31.68
C ILE A 117 6.74 -21.10 -32.51
N GLY A 118 6.24 -19.95 -32.94
CA GLY A 118 6.99 -18.96 -33.72
C GLY A 118 7.06 -19.20 -35.22
N GLU A 119 6.48 -20.30 -35.70
CA GLU A 119 6.40 -20.60 -37.14
C GLU A 119 5.07 -20.14 -37.77
N ASN A 120 4.20 -19.51 -36.97
CA ASN A 120 2.87 -19.03 -37.35
C ASN A 120 1.98 -20.13 -37.99
N GLN A 121 2.05 -21.38 -37.51
CA GLN A 121 1.32 -22.52 -38.07
C GLN A 121 0.20 -23.02 -37.15
N THR A 122 -0.89 -23.53 -37.76
CA THR A 122 -1.92 -24.37 -37.13
C THR A 122 -1.66 -25.84 -37.48
N ILE A 123 -1.68 -26.74 -36.50
CA ILE A 123 -1.41 -28.17 -36.75
C ILE A 123 -2.74 -28.88 -37.04
N VAL A 124 -2.83 -29.58 -38.18
CA VAL A 124 -4.01 -30.39 -38.54
C VAL A 124 -3.62 -31.86 -38.71
N LEU A 125 -4.15 -32.72 -37.86
CA LEU A 125 -3.98 -34.18 -37.90
C LEU A 125 -5.13 -34.78 -38.69
N ARG A 126 -4.91 -35.13 -39.97
CA ARG A 126 -5.92 -35.72 -40.83
C ARG A 126 -5.93 -37.24 -40.69
N THR A 127 -7.09 -37.80 -40.37
CA THR A 127 -7.31 -39.24 -40.22
C THR A 127 -8.46 -39.73 -41.09
N ARG A 128 -8.42 -41.01 -41.47
CA ARG A 128 -9.49 -41.74 -42.17
C ARG A 128 -9.66 -43.11 -41.52
N GLY A 129 -10.89 -43.60 -41.45
CA GLY A 129 -11.23 -44.87 -40.85
C GLY A 129 -11.09 -44.86 -39.32
N GLU A 130 -11.65 -45.90 -38.69
CA GLU A 130 -11.72 -46.01 -37.23
C GLU A 130 -10.33 -46.16 -36.57
N GLU A 131 -9.44 -46.97 -37.15
CA GLU A 131 -8.06 -47.14 -36.65
C GLU A 131 -7.27 -45.83 -36.72
N GLY A 132 -7.40 -45.08 -37.82
CA GLY A 132 -6.76 -43.78 -37.98
C GLY A 132 -7.28 -42.76 -36.97
N ARG A 133 -8.60 -42.75 -36.71
CA ARG A 133 -9.24 -41.90 -35.71
C ARG A 133 -8.68 -42.14 -34.31
N VAL A 134 -8.52 -43.41 -33.91
CA VAL A 134 -7.94 -43.75 -32.59
C VAL A 134 -6.49 -43.27 -32.50
N GLN A 135 -5.67 -43.54 -33.51
CA GLN A 135 -4.27 -43.09 -33.55
C GLN A 135 -4.15 -41.56 -33.52
N GLY A 136 -5.03 -40.83 -34.22
CA GLY A 136 -5.05 -39.37 -34.23
C GLY A 136 -5.42 -38.77 -32.87
N LEU A 137 -6.37 -39.36 -32.15
CA LEU A 137 -6.72 -38.94 -30.79
C LEU A 137 -5.61 -39.24 -29.77
N GLU A 138 -4.91 -40.37 -29.89
CA GLU A 138 -3.74 -40.66 -29.06
C GLU A 138 -2.59 -39.68 -29.32
N LEU A 139 -2.34 -39.35 -30.59
CA LEU A 139 -1.36 -38.33 -30.94
C LEU A 139 -1.76 -36.96 -30.38
N LEU A 140 -3.03 -36.58 -30.47
CA LEU A 140 -3.52 -35.30 -29.92
C LEU A 140 -3.24 -35.18 -28.41
N GLN A 141 -3.46 -36.26 -27.65
CA GLN A 141 -3.14 -36.33 -26.21
C GLN A 141 -1.63 -36.30 -25.94
N SER A 142 -0.85 -37.02 -26.75
CA SER A 142 0.61 -36.99 -26.71
C SER A 142 1.15 -35.56 -26.92
N LEU A 143 0.62 -34.83 -27.90
CA LEU A 143 1.00 -33.44 -28.15
C LEU A 143 0.60 -32.51 -27.00
N ALA A 144 -0.59 -32.70 -26.41
CA ALA A 144 -1.02 -31.92 -25.23
C ALA A 144 -0.03 -32.05 -24.06
N LEU A 145 0.43 -33.28 -23.79
CA LEU A 145 1.43 -33.53 -22.74
C LEU A 145 2.81 -32.98 -23.13
N ARG A 146 3.25 -33.14 -24.37
CA ARG A 146 4.55 -32.60 -24.82
C ARG A 146 4.60 -31.08 -24.68
N THR A 147 3.54 -30.37 -25.05
CA THR A 147 3.51 -28.91 -24.88
C THR A 147 3.50 -28.50 -23.41
N ALA A 148 2.91 -29.30 -22.52
CA ALA A 148 2.91 -29.03 -21.08
C ALA A 148 4.31 -29.17 -20.48
N LEU A 149 5.08 -30.15 -20.97
CA LEU A 149 6.46 -30.41 -20.55
C LEU A 149 7.45 -29.41 -21.17
N LEU A 150 7.17 -28.89 -22.37
CA LEU A 150 7.98 -27.83 -22.97
C LEU A 150 7.77 -26.46 -22.30
N LEU A 151 6.55 -26.24 -21.81
CA LEU A 151 6.14 -24.97 -21.21
C LEU A 151 5.55 -25.22 -19.83
N PRO A 152 6.37 -25.73 -18.88
CA PRO A 152 5.93 -25.85 -17.49
C PRO A 152 5.45 -24.46 -17.05
N HIS A 153 4.33 -24.38 -16.32
CA HIS A 153 3.67 -23.15 -15.83
C HIS A 153 3.29 -22.05 -16.87
N GLN A 154 3.79 -22.10 -18.10
CA GLN A 154 3.57 -21.10 -19.16
C GLN A 154 2.50 -21.50 -20.18
N ALA A 155 1.88 -22.68 -20.03
CA ALA A 155 0.82 -23.17 -20.91
C ALA A 155 -0.57 -23.19 -20.24
N SER A 156 -1.61 -22.91 -21.01
CA SER A 156 -3.02 -23.19 -20.72
C SER A 156 -3.69 -23.94 -21.87
N TYR A 157 -4.78 -24.65 -21.56
CA TYR A 157 -5.39 -25.58 -22.50
C TYR A 157 -6.89 -25.35 -22.60
N VAL A 158 -7.39 -25.21 -23.83
CA VAL A 158 -8.81 -25.25 -24.18
C VAL A 158 -9.04 -26.57 -24.92
N LEU A 159 -9.85 -27.44 -24.34
CA LEU A 159 -10.09 -28.80 -24.83
C LEU A 159 -11.50 -28.87 -25.41
N LEU A 160 -11.60 -29.06 -26.73
CA LEU A 160 -12.88 -29.11 -27.46
C LEU A 160 -13.13 -30.56 -27.91
N ASP A 161 -14.19 -31.17 -27.36
CA ASP A 161 -14.63 -32.53 -27.71
C ASP A 161 -16.16 -32.65 -27.60
N PRO A 162 -16.92 -32.00 -28.51
CA PRO A 162 -18.38 -32.03 -28.48
C PRO A 162 -18.93 -33.44 -28.73
N ALA A 163 -18.29 -34.24 -29.58
CA ALA A 163 -18.75 -35.59 -29.91
C ALA A 163 -18.49 -36.62 -28.80
N GLY A 164 -17.35 -36.53 -28.11
CA GLY A 164 -16.93 -37.47 -27.07
C GLY A 164 -17.22 -37.02 -25.64
N ASN A 165 -17.80 -35.83 -25.43
CA ASN A 165 -18.04 -35.23 -24.11
C ASN A 165 -16.77 -35.18 -23.22
N GLY A 166 -15.60 -34.96 -23.83
CA GLY A 166 -14.31 -34.86 -23.15
C GLY A 166 -13.56 -36.18 -22.97
N VAL A 167 -14.10 -37.31 -23.44
CA VAL A 167 -13.44 -38.63 -23.40
C VAL A 167 -12.15 -38.64 -24.24
N ALA A 168 -12.06 -37.79 -25.27
CA ALA A 168 -10.86 -37.67 -26.08
C ALA A 168 -9.62 -37.18 -25.32
N PHE A 169 -9.78 -36.60 -24.13
CA PHE A 169 -8.69 -35.99 -23.35
C PHE A 169 -8.53 -36.61 -21.97
N LEU A 170 -8.13 -37.89 -21.90
CA LEU A 170 -7.86 -38.58 -20.63
C LEU A 170 -6.69 -37.93 -19.86
N VAL A 171 -5.76 -37.31 -20.58
CA VAL A 171 -4.62 -36.56 -20.03
C VAL A 171 -5.00 -35.24 -19.37
N ARG A 172 -6.28 -34.84 -19.37
CA ARG A 172 -6.77 -33.56 -18.78
C ARG A 172 -6.23 -33.30 -17.38
N LYS A 173 -6.17 -34.32 -16.53
CA LYS A 173 -5.68 -34.20 -15.14
C LYS A 173 -4.17 -34.00 -15.04
N ALA A 174 -3.41 -34.34 -16.07
CA ALA A 174 -1.95 -34.18 -16.12
C ALA A 174 -1.51 -32.84 -16.71
N LEU A 175 -2.45 -32.02 -17.23
CA LEU A 175 -2.15 -30.71 -17.77
C LEU A 175 -2.13 -29.63 -16.66
N PRO A 176 -1.20 -28.67 -16.72
CA PRO A 176 -0.99 -27.70 -15.64
C PRO A 176 -2.15 -26.72 -15.45
N ARG A 177 -2.84 -26.32 -16.52
CA ARG A 177 -4.04 -25.46 -16.45
C ARG A 177 -4.97 -25.71 -17.62
N VAL A 178 -6.13 -26.28 -17.34
CA VAL A 178 -7.21 -26.45 -18.31
C VAL A 178 -8.27 -25.39 -18.04
N VAL A 179 -8.65 -24.63 -19.07
CA VAL A 179 -9.73 -23.65 -18.99
C VAL A 179 -11.05 -24.40 -18.82
N GLU A 180 -11.85 -24.02 -17.83
CA GLU A 180 -13.15 -24.65 -17.61
C GLU A 180 -14.08 -24.34 -18.79
N SER A 181 -14.54 -25.38 -19.47
CA SER A 181 -15.51 -25.26 -20.56
C SER A 181 -16.88 -24.90 -20.01
N GLN A 182 -17.57 -23.97 -20.68
CA GLN A 182 -18.95 -23.61 -20.34
C GLN A 182 -19.99 -24.55 -20.96
N GLY A 183 -19.56 -25.67 -21.56
CA GLY A 183 -20.42 -26.63 -22.24
C GLY A 183 -20.89 -26.20 -23.64
N ASP A 184 -20.45 -25.04 -24.11
CA ASP A 184 -20.74 -24.49 -25.43
C ASP A 184 -19.42 -24.12 -26.14
N VAL A 185 -19.05 -24.93 -27.14
CA VAL A 185 -17.81 -24.80 -27.91
C VAL A 185 -17.66 -23.39 -28.51
N ARG A 186 -18.77 -22.76 -28.94
CA ARG A 186 -18.72 -21.43 -29.55
C ARG A 186 -18.31 -20.38 -28.51
N ARG A 187 -18.85 -20.45 -27.30
CA ARG A 187 -18.52 -19.51 -26.21
C ARG A 187 -17.07 -19.64 -25.75
N ASP A 188 -16.57 -20.87 -25.71
CA ASP A 188 -15.18 -21.14 -25.38
C ASP A 188 -14.26 -20.51 -26.45
N LEU A 189 -14.60 -20.66 -27.74
CA LEU A 189 -13.89 -19.99 -28.84
C LEU A 189 -14.02 -18.45 -28.82
N ASP A 190 -15.18 -17.90 -28.45
CA ASP A 190 -15.37 -16.44 -28.27
C ASP A 190 -14.42 -15.87 -27.20
N LEU A 191 -14.18 -16.63 -26.13
CA LEU A 191 -13.22 -16.24 -25.10
C LEU A 191 -11.79 -16.22 -25.65
N VAL A 192 -11.40 -17.25 -26.41
CA VAL A 192 -10.09 -17.31 -27.07
C VAL A 192 -9.92 -16.14 -28.05
N GLU A 193 -10.91 -15.85 -28.88
CA GLU A 193 -10.88 -14.72 -29.83
C GLU A 193 -10.69 -13.37 -29.12
N ARG A 194 -11.41 -13.13 -28.01
CA ARG A 194 -11.20 -11.91 -27.20
C ARG A 194 -9.79 -11.85 -26.60
N ASN A 195 -9.24 -12.99 -26.17
CA ASN A 195 -7.88 -13.08 -25.66
C ASN A 195 -6.84 -12.81 -26.75
N ILE A 196 -7.05 -13.29 -27.98
CA ILE A 196 -6.20 -12.99 -29.14
C ILE A 196 -6.14 -11.47 -29.34
N GLN A 197 -7.30 -10.82 -29.44
CA GLN A 197 -7.38 -9.37 -29.65
C GLN A 197 -6.66 -8.59 -28.55
N ARG A 198 -6.91 -8.95 -27.28
CA ARG A 198 -6.27 -8.32 -26.13
C ARG A 198 -4.75 -8.46 -26.18
N VAL A 199 -4.22 -9.66 -26.48
CA VAL A 199 -2.77 -9.88 -26.54
C VAL A 199 -2.13 -9.05 -27.65
N ILE A 200 -2.75 -9.03 -28.84
CA ILE A 200 -2.28 -8.22 -29.97
C ILE A 200 -2.21 -6.74 -29.58
N GLU A 201 -3.28 -6.19 -28.99
CA GLU A 201 -3.34 -4.77 -28.60
C GLU A 201 -2.42 -4.41 -27.42
N THR A 202 -2.12 -5.36 -26.53
CA THR A 202 -1.34 -5.09 -25.31
C THR A 202 0.16 -5.27 -25.51
N TYR A 203 0.58 -6.26 -26.30
CA TYR A 203 1.97 -6.73 -26.34
C TYR A 203 2.66 -6.65 -27.70
N LEU A 204 1.91 -6.52 -28.80
CA LEU A 204 2.50 -6.53 -30.15
C LEU A 204 2.53 -5.13 -30.74
N ASP A 205 3.64 -4.81 -31.40
CA ASP A 205 3.87 -3.53 -32.06
C ASP A 205 4.76 -3.70 -33.32
N ALA A 206 5.45 -2.63 -33.74
CA ALA A 206 6.33 -2.67 -34.91
C ALA A 206 7.61 -3.50 -34.69
N GLU A 207 8.10 -3.57 -33.45
CA GLU A 207 9.32 -4.28 -33.05
C GLU A 207 9.01 -5.73 -32.65
N VAL A 208 7.92 -5.95 -31.91
CA VAL A 208 7.48 -7.27 -31.41
C VAL A 208 6.28 -7.76 -32.23
N ARG A 209 6.52 -8.72 -33.15
CA ARG A 209 5.53 -9.14 -34.15
C ARG A 209 4.68 -10.35 -33.73
N SER A 210 5.14 -11.07 -32.71
CA SER A 210 4.49 -12.28 -32.21
C SER A 210 4.76 -12.50 -30.71
N PHE A 211 3.85 -13.21 -30.04
CA PHE A 211 3.84 -13.32 -28.59
C PHE A 211 5.07 -14.01 -28.00
N GLU A 212 5.65 -14.98 -28.69
CA GLU A 212 6.88 -15.65 -28.24
C GLU A 212 8.10 -14.71 -28.17
N GLN A 213 8.10 -13.63 -28.96
CA GLN A 213 9.14 -12.59 -28.91
C GLN A 213 8.99 -11.67 -27.70
N VAL A 214 7.81 -11.63 -27.08
CA VAL A 214 7.57 -10.87 -25.85
C VAL A 214 8.39 -11.52 -24.74
N PRO A 215 9.31 -10.81 -24.06
CA PRO A 215 10.05 -11.39 -22.95
C PRO A 215 9.10 -11.89 -21.86
N GLU A 216 9.39 -13.05 -21.27
CA GLU A 216 8.57 -13.62 -20.17
C GLU A 216 8.38 -12.63 -19.02
N SER A 217 9.34 -11.74 -18.85
CA SER A 217 9.33 -10.71 -17.85
C SER A 217 8.19 -9.69 -17.99
N THR A 218 7.81 -9.38 -19.23
CA THR A 218 6.73 -8.47 -19.64
C THR A 218 5.39 -9.16 -19.80
N ARG A 219 5.34 -10.50 -19.87
CA ARG A 219 4.09 -11.28 -19.93
C ARG A 219 3.39 -11.21 -18.56
N VAL A 220 2.48 -10.27 -18.36
CA VAL A 220 1.77 -10.05 -17.07
C VAL A 220 0.83 -11.23 -16.79
N ASN A 221 1.36 -12.34 -16.26
CA ASN A 221 0.68 -13.64 -16.12
C ASN A 221 0.09 -14.20 -17.42
N GLU A 222 0.54 -13.70 -18.58
CA GLU A 222 0.10 -14.18 -19.89
C GLU A 222 0.80 -15.50 -20.23
N ARG A 223 0.03 -16.48 -20.69
CA ARG A 223 0.50 -17.84 -20.99
C ARG A 223 0.30 -18.14 -22.47
N PHE A 224 1.04 -19.10 -23.02
CA PHE A 224 0.65 -19.74 -24.27
C PHE A 224 -0.65 -20.51 -24.04
N GLU A 225 -1.59 -20.43 -24.97
CA GLU A 225 -2.84 -21.19 -24.87
C GLU A 225 -2.97 -22.11 -26.08
N PHE A 226 -3.22 -23.38 -25.79
CA PHE A 226 -3.37 -24.43 -26.79
C PHE A 226 -4.83 -24.80 -26.92
N VAL A 227 -5.39 -24.65 -28.11
CA VAL A 227 -6.77 -25.03 -28.44
C VAL A 227 -6.73 -26.37 -29.15
N LEU A 228 -7.11 -27.44 -28.44
CA LEU A 228 -7.10 -28.79 -28.98
C LEU A 228 -8.53 -29.19 -29.36
N ALA A 229 -8.75 -29.45 -30.65
CA ALA A 229 -10.05 -29.87 -31.17
C ALA A 229 -10.02 -31.36 -31.53
N ALA A 230 -10.80 -32.16 -30.81
CA ALA A 230 -10.96 -33.60 -31.05
C ALA A 230 -12.10 -33.86 -32.04
N ASP A 231 -11.93 -34.92 -32.85
CA ASP A 231 -12.92 -35.45 -33.81
C ASP A 231 -13.61 -34.41 -34.73
N PHE A 232 -12.91 -33.34 -35.10
CA PHE A 232 -13.46 -32.28 -35.95
C PHE A 232 -13.74 -32.78 -37.38
N PRO A 233 -14.87 -32.44 -38.03
CA PRO A 233 -15.94 -31.53 -37.61
C PRO A 233 -17.16 -32.20 -36.94
N ASN A 234 -17.04 -33.43 -36.42
CA ASN A 234 -18.16 -34.16 -35.83
C ASN A 234 -18.78 -33.43 -34.63
N GLN A 235 -20.08 -33.12 -34.69
CA GLN A 235 -20.83 -32.35 -33.69
C GLN A 235 -20.33 -30.92 -33.41
N TYR A 236 -19.52 -30.34 -34.31
CA TYR A 236 -19.23 -28.90 -34.28
C TYR A 236 -20.30 -28.17 -35.09
N ASP A 237 -20.97 -27.19 -34.47
CA ASP A 237 -21.90 -26.34 -35.20
C ASP A 237 -21.16 -25.40 -36.16
N ARG A 238 -21.88 -24.80 -37.12
CA ARG A 238 -21.27 -23.93 -38.15
C ARG A 238 -20.46 -22.78 -37.52
N ARG A 239 -20.95 -22.19 -36.43
CA ARG A 239 -20.30 -21.05 -35.76
C ARG A 239 -19.02 -21.45 -35.04
N ALA A 240 -19.00 -22.63 -34.42
CA ALA A 240 -17.80 -23.20 -33.82
C ALA A 240 -16.74 -23.52 -34.87
N VAL A 241 -17.13 -24.03 -36.05
CA VAL A 241 -16.21 -24.25 -37.16
C VAL A 241 -15.58 -22.93 -37.63
N GLU A 242 -16.39 -21.90 -37.88
CA GLU A 242 -15.92 -20.56 -38.27
C GLU A 242 -14.98 -19.95 -37.20
N GLY A 243 -15.35 -20.07 -35.93
CA GLY A 243 -14.54 -19.61 -34.80
C GLY A 243 -13.20 -20.33 -34.71
N LEU A 244 -13.17 -21.66 -34.89
CA LEU A 244 -11.94 -22.45 -34.84
C LEU A 244 -11.00 -22.12 -36.01
N ILE A 245 -11.54 -21.91 -37.22
CA ILE A 245 -10.75 -21.45 -38.39
C ILE A 245 -10.13 -20.09 -38.10
N LYS A 246 -10.90 -19.15 -37.54
CA LYS A 246 -10.41 -17.82 -37.18
C LYS A 246 -9.33 -17.86 -36.12
N VAL A 247 -9.49 -18.68 -35.08
CA VAL A 247 -8.46 -18.93 -34.07
C VAL A 247 -7.20 -19.51 -34.70
N GLY A 248 -7.31 -20.46 -35.63
CA GLY A 248 -6.15 -21.04 -36.33
C GLY A 248 -5.36 -20.00 -37.14
N ASN A 249 -6.04 -19.12 -37.87
CA ASN A 249 -5.38 -18.12 -38.71
C ASN A 249 -4.76 -16.97 -37.91
N THR A 250 -5.44 -16.49 -36.86
CA THR A 250 -5.03 -15.27 -36.12
C THR A 250 -4.33 -15.56 -34.79
N GLY A 251 -4.57 -16.74 -34.23
CA GLY A 251 -4.10 -17.13 -32.91
C GLY A 251 -2.58 -17.24 -32.75
N PRO A 252 -1.82 -17.86 -33.69
CA PRO A 252 -0.40 -18.13 -33.48
C PRO A 252 0.41 -16.87 -33.17
N ARG A 253 0.11 -15.75 -33.82
CA ARG A 253 0.74 -14.44 -33.54
C ARG A 253 0.51 -13.97 -32.10
N ALA A 254 -0.63 -14.29 -31.52
CA ALA A 254 -1.00 -13.94 -30.14
C ALA A 254 -0.64 -15.04 -29.11
N GLY A 255 0.17 -16.03 -29.49
CA GLY A 255 0.54 -17.14 -28.60
C GLY A 255 -0.59 -18.15 -28.39
N ARG A 256 -1.58 -18.19 -29.29
CA ARG A 256 -2.73 -19.11 -29.25
C ARG A 256 -2.60 -20.12 -30.38
N TYR A 257 -2.31 -21.36 -30.05
CA TYR A 257 -1.99 -22.39 -31.05
C TYR A 257 -3.12 -23.41 -31.13
N ALA A 258 -3.70 -23.56 -32.32
CA ALA A 258 -4.72 -24.58 -32.58
C ALA A 258 -4.07 -25.89 -33.05
N ILE A 259 -4.49 -27.01 -32.45
CA ILE A 259 -4.16 -28.37 -32.87
C ILE A 259 -5.48 -29.11 -33.13
N ILE A 260 -5.75 -29.42 -34.40
CA ILE A 260 -7.04 -29.92 -34.86
C ILE A 260 -6.89 -31.36 -35.31
N HIS A 261 -7.60 -32.29 -34.67
CA HIS A 261 -7.78 -33.65 -35.19
C HIS A 261 -8.96 -33.67 -36.17
N HIS A 262 -8.65 -33.75 -37.45
CA HIS A 262 -9.62 -33.75 -38.55
C HIS A 262 -10.00 -35.17 -38.98
N ASN A 263 -11.24 -35.55 -38.67
CA ASN A 263 -11.90 -36.76 -39.13
C ASN A 263 -12.43 -36.55 -40.56
N ALA A 264 -11.69 -37.04 -41.55
CA ALA A 264 -12.04 -36.88 -42.96
C ALA A 264 -13.21 -37.75 -43.43
N ASP A 265 -13.77 -38.61 -42.55
CA ASP A 265 -14.98 -39.38 -42.84
C ASP A 265 -16.26 -38.58 -42.55
N VAL A 266 -16.14 -37.39 -41.95
CA VAL A 266 -17.26 -36.48 -41.65
C VAL A 266 -17.15 -35.24 -42.53
N GLU A 267 -18.21 -34.95 -43.31
CA GLU A 267 -18.24 -33.77 -44.17
C GLU A 267 -18.36 -32.47 -43.36
N LEU A 268 -17.66 -31.43 -43.82
CA LEU A 268 -17.80 -30.06 -43.29
C LEU A 268 -19.15 -29.46 -43.68
N PRO A 269 -19.69 -28.50 -42.90
CA PRO A 269 -20.87 -27.75 -43.31
C PRO A 269 -20.65 -27.04 -44.65
N ARG A 270 -21.74 -26.84 -45.42
CA ARG A 270 -21.70 -26.19 -46.74
C ARG A 270 -20.99 -24.83 -46.69
N ASP A 271 -20.18 -24.54 -47.71
CA ASP A 271 -19.38 -23.32 -47.90
C ASP A 271 -18.17 -23.14 -46.95
N LEU A 272 -17.84 -24.16 -46.13
CA LEU A 272 -16.65 -24.18 -45.29
C LEU A 272 -15.65 -25.22 -45.79
N SER A 273 -14.37 -24.88 -45.76
CA SER A 273 -13.27 -25.74 -46.22
C SER A 273 -12.07 -25.57 -45.31
N LEU A 274 -11.31 -26.65 -45.08
CA LEU A 274 -10.03 -26.57 -44.39
C LEU A 274 -8.98 -25.76 -45.15
N GLU A 275 -9.17 -25.49 -46.45
CA GLU A 275 -8.33 -24.57 -47.22
C GLU A 275 -8.42 -23.12 -46.72
N GLN A 276 -9.45 -22.78 -45.92
CA GLN A 276 -9.57 -21.49 -45.25
C GLN A 276 -8.58 -21.33 -44.08
N LEU A 277 -7.92 -22.40 -43.64
CA LEU A 277 -6.78 -22.33 -42.73
C LEU A 277 -5.51 -22.04 -43.55
N GLU A 278 -5.23 -20.76 -43.80
CA GLU A 278 -4.13 -20.31 -44.65
C GLU A 278 -2.74 -20.75 -44.15
N ASN A 279 -2.63 -20.99 -42.84
CA ASN A 279 -1.41 -21.38 -42.15
C ASN A 279 -1.45 -22.80 -41.58
N ALA A 280 -2.26 -23.70 -42.15
CA ALA A 280 -2.33 -25.08 -41.68
C ALA A 280 -1.15 -25.94 -42.15
N PHE A 281 -0.48 -26.58 -41.19
CA PHE A 281 0.44 -27.68 -41.42
C PHE A 281 -0.31 -29.01 -41.28
N VAL A 282 -0.66 -29.62 -42.42
CA VAL A 282 -1.49 -30.84 -42.47
C VAL A 282 -0.63 -32.10 -42.44
N ILE A 283 -0.94 -33.00 -41.51
CA ILE A 283 -0.28 -34.29 -41.32
C ILE A 283 -1.30 -35.39 -41.59
N ASP A 284 -1.08 -36.19 -42.63
CA ASP A 284 -1.99 -37.28 -43.01
C ASP A 284 -1.51 -38.61 -42.41
N LEU A 285 -2.22 -39.07 -41.38
CA LEU A 285 -1.88 -40.30 -40.65
C LEU A 285 -2.36 -41.58 -41.37
N GLY A 286 -3.23 -41.46 -42.37
CA GLY A 286 -3.78 -42.61 -43.13
C GLY A 286 -3.03 -42.93 -44.42
N SER A 287 -2.11 -42.07 -44.85
CA SER A 287 -1.32 -42.29 -46.06
C SER A 287 -0.04 -43.08 -45.78
N SER A 288 0.15 -44.23 -46.45
CA SER A 288 1.43 -44.95 -46.40
C SER A 288 2.57 -44.02 -46.82
N PRO A 289 3.70 -44.00 -46.10
CA PRO A 289 4.73 -43.01 -46.33
C PRO A 289 5.28 -43.12 -47.75
N ARG A 290 5.22 -42.00 -48.48
CA ARG A 290 6.00 -41.83 -49.70
C ARG A 290 7.46 -42.08 -49.29
N GLN A 291 8.14 -43.03 -49.96
CA GLN A 291 9.57 -43.36 -49.80
C GLN A 291 9.94 -44.46 -48.77
N GLY A 292 9.01 -45.30 -48.31
CA GLY A 292 9.36 -46.63 -47.78
C GLY A 292 9.92 -46.70 -46.34
N PHE A 293 9.75 -45.66 -45.52
CA PHE A 293 10.02 -45.67 -44.08
C PHE A 293 8.69 -45.55 -43.32
N PRO A 294 8.18 -46.61 -42.65
CA PRO A 294 6.96 -46.51 -41.85
C PRO A 294 7.06 -45.41 -40.77
N LEU A 295 6.01 -44.59 -40.65
CA LEU A 295 5.86 -43.62 -39.56
C LEU A 295 5.26 -44.31 -38.34
N ALA A 296 6.02 -44.39 -37.27
CA ALA A 296 5.50 -44.74 -35.95
C ALA A 296 5.08 -43.45 -35.24
N VAL A 297 3.77 -43.21 -35.19
CA VAL A 297 3.18 -42.05 -34.52
C VAL A 297 3.34 -42.18 -33.01
N ASP A 298 3.65 -41.08 -32.33
CA ASP A 298 3.70 -41.08 -30.87
C ASP A 298 2.29 -41.26 -30.29
N CYS A 299 2.12 -42.24 -29.41
CA CYS A 299 0.89 -42.48 -28.67
C CYS A 299 0.91 -41.84 -27.27
N THR A 300 -0.19 -41.95 -26.54
CA THR A 300 -0.27 -41.50 -25.14
C THR A 300 0.74 -42.29 -24.27
N PRO A 301 1.58 -41.63 -23.45
CA PRO A 301 2.56 -42.33 -22.61
C PRO A 301 1.91 -43.26 -21.58
N PRO A 302 2.62 -44.28 -21.06
CA PRO A 302 2.11 -45.16 -20.01
C PRO A 302 1.65 -44.40 -18.76
N ALA A 303 0.60 -44.88 -18.09
CA ALA A 303 0.01 -44.19 -16.94
C ALA A 303 1.00 -43.92 -15.78
N ALA A 304 1.95 -44.82 -15.54
CA ALA A 304 3.00 -44.63 -14.54
C ALA A 304 3.90 -43.42 -14.87
N LEU A 305 4.28 -43.27 -16.15
CA LEU A 305 5.08 -42.13 -16.60
C LEU A 305 4.27 -40.83 -16.50
N GLN A 306 2.99 -40.86 -16.87
CA GLN A 306 2.09 -39.70 -16.72
C GLN A 306 2.01 -39.21 -15.28
N GLN A 307 1.90 -40.11 -14.30
CA GLN A 307 1.85 -39.75 -12.87
C GLN A 307 3.17 -39.11 -12.40
N THR A 308 4.31 -39.67 -12.80
CA THR A 308 5.62 -39.12 -12.47
C THR A 308 5.82 -37.73 -13.06
N LEU A 309 5.50 -37.56 -14.34
CA LEU A 309 5.63 -36.27 -15.03
C LEU A 309 4.65 -35.24 -14.48
N LYS A 310 3.40 -35.64 -14.18
CA LYS A 310 2.42 -34.77 -13.52
C LYS A 310 2.94 -34.28 -12.19
N LYS A 311 3.49 -35.16 -11.34
CA LYS A 311 4.06 -34.76 -10.05
C LYS A 311 5.15 -33.71 -10.22
N ARG A 312 6.06 -33.89 -11.18
CA ARG A 312 7.12 -32.92 -11.49
C ARG A 312 6.54 -31.60 -12.04
N LEU A 313 5.51 -31.65 -12.87
CA LEU A 313 4.81 -30.46 -13.38
C LEU A 313 4.06 -29.70 -12.26
N ASP A 314 3.46 -30.41 -11.30
CA ASP A 314 2.80 -29.80 -10.13
C ASP A 314 3.82 -29.16 -9.18
N GLU A 315 5.01 -29.76 -9.04
CA GLU A 315 6.12 -29.24 -8.24
C GLU A 315 6.88 -28.09 -8.94
N ALA A 316 6.75 -27.97 -10.27
CA ALA A 316 7.37 -26.91 -11.07
C ALA A 316 6.79 -25.53 -10.70
N LYS A 317 7.54 -24.75 -9.92
CA LYS A 317 7.20 -23.35 -9.63
C LYS A 317 7.68 -22.45 -10.76
N ALA A 318 6.89 -21.43 -11.10
CA ALA A 318 7.41 -20.31 -11.87
C ALA A 318 8.61 -19.71 -11.11
N PRO A 319 9.69 -19.26 -11.78
CA PRO A 319 10.80 -18.60 -11.09
C PRO A 319 10.25 -17.43 -10.26
N GLU A 320 10.25 -17.60 -8.93
CA GLU A 320 9.72 -16.59 -8.01
C GLU A 320 10.66 -15.37 -8.10
N ARG A 321 10.17 -14.30 -8.74
CA ARG A 321 10.88 -13.02 -8.75
C ARG A 321 10.94 -12.52 -7.32
N ASP A 322 12.15 -12.36 -6.78
CA ASP A 322 12.34 -11.74 -5.49
C ASP A 322 11.94 -10.26 -5.56
N LEU A 323 10.70 -10.01 -5.17
CA LEU A 323 10.09 -8.69 -4.97
C LEU A 323 10.07 -8.33 -3.49
N SER A 324 10.97 -8.90 -2.67
CA SER A 324 11.13 -8.47 -1.30
C SER A 324 11.54 -7.00 -1.23
N PHE A 325 11.14 -6.34 -0.15
CA PHE A 325 11.56 -4.98 0.12
C PHE A 325 13.10 -4.87 0.11
N THR A 326 13.79 -5.79 0.80
CA THR A 326 15.26 -5.77 0.94
C THR A 326 15.99 -5.77 -0.40
N THR A 327 15.51 -6.55 -1.37
CA THR A 327 16.17 -6.69 -2.67
C THR A 327 15.83 -5.56 -3.64
N LYS A 328 14.58 -5.06 -3.64
CA LYS A 328 14.11 -4.09 -4.65
C LYS A 328 14.07 -2.63 -4.19
N VAL A 329 13.89 -2.40 -2.90
CA VAL A 329 13.66 -1.05 -2.34
C VAL A 329 14.73 -0.67 -1.32
N GLY A 330 15.07 -1.64 -0.46
CA GLY A 330 15.93 -1.49 0.68
C GLY A 330 17.34 -1.06 0.32
N LEU A 331 17.95 -0.29 1.21
CA LEU A 331 19.36 0.06 1.13
C LEU A 331 20.15 -0.60 2.26
N PRO A 332 21.42 -0.97 2.02
CA PRO A 332 22.30 -1.38 3.10
C PRO A 332 22.48 -0.24 4.10
N GLU A 333 22.62 -0.56 5.39
CA GLU A 333 22.61 0.44 6.48
C GLU A 333 23.73 1.49 6.36
N GLN A 334 24.84 1.16 5.70
CA GLN A 334 25.92 2.13 5.45
C GLN A 334 25.49 3.23 4.44
N ALA A 335 24.52 2.94 3.58
CA ALA A 335 23.99 3.88 2.60
C ALA A 335 22.80 4.71 3.14
N TRP A 336 22.35 4.46 4.38
CA TRP A 336 21.21 5.20 4.94
C TRP A 336 21.54 6.66 5.17
N TRP A 337 20.59 7.52 4.76
CA TRP A 337 20.65 8.99 4.88
C TRP A 337 21.74 9.65 4.04
N ASN A 338 22.09 9.06 2.89
CA ASN A 338 22.99 9.66 1.91
C ASN A 338 22.25 10.49 0.83
N GLY A 339 20.92 10.46 0.81
CA GLY A 339 20.11 11.21 -0.15
C GLY A 339 19.92 12.67 0.25
N SER A 340 19.88 13.56 -0.74
CA SER A 340 19.51 14.97 -0.59
C SER A 340 18.10 15.21 -1.12
N SER A 341 17.27 15.88 -0.32
CA SER A 341 15.93 16.27 -0.71
C SER A 341 15.89 17.62 -1.44
N GLU A 342 17.03 18.24 -1.76
CA GLU A 342 17.07 19.59 -2.35
C GLU A 342 16.15 19.74 -3.57
N ARG A 343 16.20 18.78 -4.52
CA ARG A 343 15.41 18.84 -5.77
C ARG A 343 14.17 17.94 -5.77
N LEU A 344 14.29 16.74 -5.19
CA LEU A 344 13.21 15.75 -5.16
C LEU A 344 13.43 14.74 -4.04
N ILE A 345 12.36 14.02 -3.69
CA ILE A 345 12.40 12.78 -2.91
C ILE A 345 11.93 11.63 -3.80
N GLU A 346 12.66 10.52 -3.81
CA GLU A 346 12.32 9.33 -4.60
C GLU A 346 12.63 8.03 -3.87
N THR A 347 11.85 7.00 -4.15
CA THR A 347 12.17 5.62 -3.77
C THR A 347 11.53 4.62 -4.74
N PRO A 348 12.19 3.47 -4.97
CA PRO A 348 11.55 2.32 -5.55
C PRO A 348 10.38 1.89 -4.67
N ILE A 349 9.29 1.44 -5.28
CA ILE A 349 8.14 0.86 -4.59
C ILE A 349 7.85 -0.58 -5.03
N GLY A 350 8.52 -1.06 -6.08
CA GLY A 350 8.27 -2.36 -6.67
C GLY A 350 8.97 -2.53 -8.00
N GLY A 351 8.55 -3.54 -8.77
CA GLY A 351 9.15 -3.85 -10.06
C GLY A 351 8.15 -4.08 -11.18
N TYR A 352 8.62 -3.94 -12.41
CA TYR A 352 7.91 -4.30 -13.64
C TYR A 352 8.91 -4.93 -14.64
N GLY A 353 8.44 -5.77 -15.55
CA GLY A 353 9.35 -6.42 -16.51
C GLY A 353 10.43 -7.28 -15.83
N THR A 354 11.62 -7.37 -16.45
CA THR A 354 12.75 -8.18 -15.92
C THR A 354 13.45 -7.43 -14.79
N ASP A 355 13.82 -6.18 -15.07
CA ASP A 355 14.68 -5.36 -14.22
C ASP A 355 14.11 -3.94 -14.02
N GLY A 356 12.89 -3.68 -14.50
CA GLY A 356 12.25 -2.38 -14.35
C GLY A 356 11.89 -2.09 -12.89
N SER A 357 12.17 -0.88 -12.43
CA SER A 357 11.81 -0.39 -11.11
C SER A 357 10.61 0.56 -11.19
N LEU A 358 9.60 0.32 -10.36
CA LEU A 358 8.52 1.29 -10.17
C LEU A 358 9.00 2.34 -9.16
N GLU A 359 9.14 3.58 -9.59
CA GLU A 359 9.62 4.69 -8.75
C GLU A 359 8.47 5.62 -8.36
N ALA A 360 8.35 5.93 -7.08
CA ALA A 360 7.51 7.00 -6.57
C ALA A 360 8.38 8.20 -6.21
N TRP A 361 8.07 9.38 -6.74
CA TRP A 361 8.89 10.57 -6.55
C TRP A 361 8.08 11.87 -6.50
N PHE A 362 8.60 12.86 -5.80
CA PHE A 362 8.00 14.19 -5.65
C PHE A 362 9.07 15.28 -5.71
N GLY A 363 8.80 16.38 -6.40
CA GLY A 363 9.76 17.48 -6.64
C GLY A 363 9.98 17.72 -8.12
N VAL A 364 11.22 17.96 -8.53
CA VAL A 364 11.60 18.18 -9.93
C VAL A 364 12.71 17.21 -10.31
N ASN A 365 12.44 16.35 -11.29
CA ASN A 365 13.41 15.35 -11.74
C ASN A 365 14.57 15.96 -12.53
N ARG A 366 15.51 15.11 -12.99
CA ARG A 366 16.68 15.55 -13.77
C ARG A 366 16.32 16.22 -15.09
N ASP A 367 15.22 15.80 -15.71
CA ASP A 367 14.70 16.35 -16.98
C ASP A 367 13.92 17.66 -16.78
N GLY A 368 13.83 18.18 -15.55
CA GLY A 368 13.06 19.38 -15.24
C GLY A 368 11.54 19.14 -15.12
N ARG A 369 11.08 17.88 -15.15
CA ARG A 369 9.67 17.55 -14.99
C ARG A 369 9.24 17.65 -13.53
N PRO A 370 8.15 18.37 -13.23
CA PRO A 370 7.62 18.43 -11.87
C PRO A 370 6.73 17.23 -11.56
N CYS A 371 6.80 16.74 -10.32
CA CYS A 371 5.78 15.93 -9.69
C CYS A 371 5.41 16.59 -8.35
N ALA A 372 4.29 17.33 -8.34
CA ALA A 372 3.89 18.08 -7.16
C ALA A 372 3.28 17.17 -6.08
N HIS A 373 2.29 16.36 -6.48
CA HIS A 373 1.47 15.54 -5.61
C HIS A 373 1.12 14.22 -6.32
N GLY A 374 0.66 13.27 -5.53
CA GLY A 374 0.23 11.95 -5.98
C GLY A 374 -1.15 11.57 -5.47
N MET A 375 -1.77 10.61 -6.15
CA MET A 375 -3.06 10.03 -5.79
C MET A 375 -3.07 8.52 -6.05
N LEU A 376 -3.82 7.80 -5.23
CA LEU A 376 -3.95 6.35 -5.29
C LEU A 376 -5.42 5.94 -5.25
N GLY A 377 -5.86 5.15 -6.23
CA GLY A 377 -7.15 4.46 -6.21
C GLY A 377 -6.94 2.96 -5.96
N ALA A 378 -7.53 2.44 -4.89
CA ALA A 378 -7.36 1.03 -4.52
C ALA A 378 -8.52 0.55 -3.63
N MET A 379 -9.21 -0.51 -4.03
CA MET A 379 -10.23 -1.13 -3.17
C MET A 379 -9.60 -1.80 -1.93
N THR A 380 -10.41 -2.10 -0.92
CA THR A 380 -9.97 -2.84 0.27
C THR A 380 -9.33 -4.18 -0.11
N GLY A 381 -8.19 -4.51 0.51
CA GLY A 381 -7.44 -5.74 0.22
C GLY A 381 -6.56 -5.70 -1.03
N ALA A 382 -6.55 -4.61 -1.80
CA ALA A 382 -5.71 -4.48 -3.00
C ALA A 382 -4.20 -4.38 -2.70
N GLY A 383 -3.80 -4.17 -1.43
CA GLY A 383 -2.41 -4.00 -1.01
C GLY A 383 -1.98 -2.54 -0.78
N LYS A 384 -2.94 -1.61 -0.63
CA LYS A 384 -2.74 -0.18 -0.33
C LYS A 384 -1.82 0.05 0.89
N SER A 385 -2.09 -0.61 2.01
CA SER A 385 -1.33 -0.46 3.25
C SER A 385 0.13 -0.90 3.08
N ASN A 386 0.37 -2.02 2.37
CA ASN A 386 1.72 -2.46 2.05
C ASN A 386 2.47 -1.44 1.17
N LEU A 387 1.80 -0.83 0.18
CA LEU A 387 2.41 0.24 -0.62
C LEU A 387 2.83 1.43 0.25
N TYR A 388 1.98 1.87 1.18
CA TYR A 388 2.36 2.91 2.13
C TYR A 388 3.58 2.50 2.97
N HIS A 389 3.62 1.27 3.46
CA HIS A 389 4.76 0.81 4.24
C HIS A 389 6.06 0.81 3.43
N VAL A 390 6.02 0.31 2.20
CA VAL A 390 7.16 0.31 1.29
C VAL A 390 7.63 1.74 0.99
N LEU A 391 6.69 2.66 0.70
CA LEU A 391 7.00 4.05 0.41
C LEU A 391 7.66 4.76 1.61
N ILE A 392 7.04 4.66 2.79
CA ILE A 392 7.52 5.32 4.02
C ILE A 392 8.91 4.80 4.38
N CYS A 393 9.09 3.47 4.45
CA CYS A 393 10.36 2.86 4.80
C CYS A 393 11.45 3.13 3.75
N GLY A 394 11.12 3.05 2.46
CA GLY A 394 12.07 3.34 1.38
C GLY A 394 12.58 4.78 1.42
N LEU A 395 11.68 5.75 1.63
CA LEU A 395 12.06 7.16 1.79
C LEU A 395 12.86 7.40 3.09
N ALA A 396 12.43 6.80 4.22
CA ALA A 396 13.08 7.01 5.51
C ALA A 396 14.50 6.42 5.59
N GLN A 397 14.81 5.40 4.80
CA GLN A 397 16.18 4.90 4.62
C GLN A 397 17.05 5.87 3.81
N ARG A 398 16.47 6.53 2.79
CA ARG A 398 17.22 7.40 1.85
C ARG A 398 17.52 8.78 2.42
N TYR A 399 16.56 9.38 3.10
CA TYR A 399 16.61 10.77 3.56
C TYR A 399 16.63 10.82 5.09
N SER A 400 17.43 11.69 5.69
CA SER A 400 17.39 11.92 7.15
C SER A 400 16.12 12.67 7.55
N PRO A 401 15.77 12.72 8.85
CA PRO A 401 14.69 13.58 9.36
C PRO A 401 14.90 15.09 9.08
N ASP A 402 16.12 15.53 8.80
CA ASP A 402 16.41 16.93 8.42
C ASP A 402 16.18 17.19 6.91
N GLU A 403 16.08 16.12 6.13
CA GLU A 403 15.75 16.14 4.70
C GLU A 403 14.26 15.88 4.44
N LEU A 404 13.62 15.01 5.23
CA LEU A 404 12.23 14.59 5.01
C LEU A 404 11.45 14.51 6.33
N ARG A 405 10.25 15.09 6.32
CA ARG A 405 9.25 14.92 7.37
C ARG A 405 7.93 14.42 6.83
N LEU A 406 7.29 13.55 7.60
CA LEU A 406 6.06 12.86 7.22
C LEU A 406 4.89 13.33 8.06
N TYR A 407 3.78 13.62 7.40
CA TYR A 407 2.48 13.84 8.02
C TYR A 407 1.60 12.67 7.62
N LEU A 408 1.12 11.89 8.58
CA LEU A 408 0.38 10.66 8.34
C LEU A 408 -1.04 10.84 8.86
N ILE A 409 -2.05 10.77 7.99
CA ILE A 409 -3.46 10.78 8.36
C ILE A 409 -4.04 9.42 8.00
N ASP A 410 -4.36 8.66 9.03
CA ASP A 410 -5.02 7.36 8.91
C ASP A 410 -6.54 7.53 9.04
N GLY A 411 -7.27 6.74 8.25
CA GLY A 411 -8.73 6.75 8.25
C GLY A 411 -9.34 6.13 9.51
N LYS A 412 -10.63 5.79 9.44
CA LYS A 412 -11.44 5.36 10.61
C LYS A 412 -10.87 4.25 11.49
N ASP A 413 -10.16 3.25 10.95
CA ASP A 413 -9.65 2.12 11.73
C ASP A 413 -8.30 2.42 12.41
N GLY A 414 -7.50 3.35 11.86
CA GLY A 414 -6.26 3.84 12.47
C GLY A 414 -5.14 2.82 12.63
N VAL A 415 -5.11 1.78 11.79
CA VAL A 415 -4.16 0.65 11.91
C VAL A 415 -2.91 0.86 11.04
N GLU A 416 -3.01 1.59 9.94
CA GLU A 416 -2.02 1.55 8.86
C GLU A 416 -0.79 2.39 9.21
N PHE A 417 -0.99 3.50 9.92
CA PHE A 417 0.10 4.38 10.34
C PHE A 417 0.50 4.26 11.81
N GLN A 418 -0.20 3.43 12.59
CA GLN A 418 0.09 3.19 14.01
C GLN A 418 1.58 2.87 14.30
N PRO A 419 2.30 2.05 13.51
CA PRO A 419 3.70 1.71 13.78
C PRO A 419 4.67 2.89 13.72
N TYR A 420 4.31 3.97 13.01
CA TYR A 420 5.22 5.09 12.71
C TYR A 420 5.27 6.18 13.79
N GLN A 421 4.55 6.02 14.90
CA GLN A 421 4.62 6.95 16.03
C GLN A 421 6.05 7.14 16.57
N ALA A 422 6.90 6.11 16.46
CA ALA A 422 8.29 6.13 16.90
C ALA A 422 9.29 6.51 15.80
N LEU A 423 8.83 6.68 14.54
CA LEU A 423 9.70 7.00 13.41
C LEU A 423 10.18 8.45 13.52
N PRO A 424 11.51 8.72 13.46
CA PRO A 424 12.03 10.08 13.66
C PRO A 424 11.64 11.07 12.55
N HIS A 425 11.24 10.57 11.38
CA HIS A 425 10.72 11.37 10.26
C HIS A 425 9.28 11.81 10.47
N ALA A 426 8.50 11.11 11.29
CA ALA A 426 7.10 11.46 11.52
C ALA A 426 7.03 12.78 12.30
N ALA A 427 6.38 13.79 11.70
CA ALA A 427 6.05 15.05 12.35
C ALA A 427 4.66 14.98 12.99
N VAL A 428 3.71 14.35 12.28
CA VAL A 428 2.33 14.16 12.74
C VAL A 428 1.88 12.75 12.37
N VAL A 429 1.26 12.06 13.32
CA VAL A 429 0.58 10.77 13.10
C VAL A 429 -0.83 10.88 13.66
N SER A 430 -1.81 11.01 12.77
CA SER A 430 -3.24 11.03 13.11
C SER A 430 -3.82 9.65 12.89
N LEU A 431 -4.23 8.98 13.97
CA LEU A 431 -4.84 7.65 14.00
C LEU A 431 -6.33 7.78 14.29
N ARG A 432 -7.17 6.96 13.63
CA ARG A 432 -8.63 6.99 13.79
C ARG A 432 -9.17 8.42 13.61
N SER A 433 -8.68 9.11 12.58
CA SER A 433 -8.78 10.57 12.50
C SER A 433 -10.24 11.02 12.36
N SER A 434 -10.63 12.07 13.09
CA SER A 434 -11.92 12.73 12.86
C SER A 434 -11.81 13.72 11.70
N PRO A 435 -12.91 14.05 10.98
CA PRO A 435 -12.86 15.04 9.91
C PRO A 435 -12.29 16.40 10.37
N GLU A 436 -12.67 16.86 11.57
CA GLU A 436 -12.16 18.08 12.21
C GLU A 436 -10.64 18.03 12.39
N LEU A 437 -10.11 16.92 12.92
CA LEU A 437 -8.68 16.74 13.14
C LEU A 437 -7.93 16.66 11.81
N SER A 438 -8.44 15.92 10.83
CA SER A 438 -7.81 15.82 9.52
C SER A 438 -7.74 17.18 8.81
N ARG A 439 -8.80 18.02 8.92
CA ARG A 439 -8.79 19.41 8.42
C ARG A 439 -7.76 20.28 9.12
N SER A 440 -7.59 20.10 10.42
CA SER A 440 -6.59 20.83 11.20
C SER A 440 -5.17 20.56 10.71
N VAL A 441 -4.88 19.33 10.22
CA VAL A 441 -3.59 18.98 9.64
C VAL A 441 -3.34 19.74 8.33
N LEU A 442 -4.35 19.87 7.47
CA LEU A 442 -4.24 20.69 6.27
C LEU A 442 -3.97 22.16 6.62
N LYS A 443 -4.64 22.67 7.66
CA LYS A 443 -4.42 24.04 8.17
C LYS A 443 -3.00 24.23 8.73
N ASP A 444 -2.44 23.26 9.45
CA ASP A 444 -1.05 23.30 9.93
C ASP A 444 -0.06 23.42 8.76
N LEU A 445 -0.26 22.62 7.70
CA LEU A 445 0.57 22.67 6.50
C LEU A 445 0.45 24.01 5.75
N LEU A 446 -0.72 24.64 5.75
CA LEU A 446 -0.90 25.99 5.20
C LEU A 446 -0.16 27.05 6.03
N ASN A 447 -0.20 26.96 7.35
CA ASN A 447 0.58 27.83 8.22
C ASN A 447 2.09 27.67 7.97
N GLU A 448 2.55 26.44 7.77
CA GLU A 448 3.93 26.13 7.41
C GLU A 448 4.31 26.65 6.02
N LYS A 449 3.40 26.57 5.03
CA LYS A 449 3.55 27.21 3.72
C LYS A 449 3.80 28.71 3.88
N GLU A 450 2.99 29.40 4.69
CA GLU A 450 3.17 30.84 4.93
C GLU A 450 4.47 31.17 5.66
N ARG A 451 4.89 30.33 6.63
CA ARG A 451 6.18 30.48 7.30
C ARG A 451 7.34 30.35 6.31
N ARG A 452 7.31 29.35 5.43
CA ARG A 452 8.33 29.15 4.38
C ARG A 452 8.35 30.29 3.37
N ASN A 453 7.19 30.80 2.95
CA ASN A 453 7.10 31.98 2.09
C ASN A 453 7.81 33.19 2.71
N ARG A 454 7.63 33.44 4.02
CA ARG A 454 8.35 34.51 4.73
C ARG A 454 9.85 34.28 4.76
N LEU A 455 10.31 33.04 5.02
CA LEU A 455 11.73 32.69 4.98
C LEU A 455 12.35 32.92 3.60
N PHE A 456 11.67 32.48 2.55
CA PHE A 456 12.17 32.61 1.18
C PHE A 456 12.27 34.07 0.76
N LYS A 457 11.25 34.87 1.09
CA LYS A 457 11.25 36.31 0.87
C LYS A 457 12.40 36.99 1.63
N ALA A 458 12.67 36.61 2.88
CA ALA A 458 13.76 37.16 3.67
C ALA A 458 15.16 36.84 3.09
N ARG A 459 15.30 35.72 2.38
CA ARG A 459 16.53 35.32 1.68
C ARG A 459 16.56 35.71 0.20
N GLY A 460 15.51 36.33 -0.34
CA GLY A 460 15.43 36.75 -1.74
C GLY A 460 15.30 35.60 -2.75
N VAL A 461 14.81 34.43 -2.33
CA VAL A 461 14.61 33.25 -3.19
C VAL A 461 13.13 32.99 -3.47
N GLN A 462 12.83 32.28 -4.56
CA GLN A 462 11.45 32.07 -5.04
C GLN A 462 10.84 30.73 -4.61
N ASP A 463 11.66 29.72 -4.34
CA ASP A 463 11.18 28.37 -4.03
C ASP A 463 12.11 27.62 -3.06
N PHE A 464 11.65 26.43 -2.65
CA PHE A 464 12.32 25.54 -1.73
C PHE A 464 13.70 25.10 -2.23
N SER A 465 13.83 24.74 -3.51
CA SER A 465 15.09 24.24 -4.06
C SER A 465 16.15 25.34 -4.05
N ALA A 466 15.76 26.57 -4.44
CA ALA A 466 16.62 27.74 -4.36
C ALA A 466 17.01 28.10 -2.92
N TYR A 467 16.08 27.97 -1.96
CA TYR A 467 16.39 28.17 -0.55
C TYR A 467 17.39 27.13 -0.01
N ARG A 468 17.21 25.85 -0.33
CA ARG A 468 18.12 24.77 0.06
C ARG A 468 19.50 24.90 -0.58
N ALA A 469 19.58 25.39 -1.83
CA ALA A 469 20.85 25.63 -2.52
C ALA A 469 21.73 26.70 -1.84
N LEU A 470 21.17 27.51 -0.93
CA LEU A 470 21.95 28.43 -0.08
C LEU A 470 22.68 27.72 1.07
N GLY A 471 22.50 26.41 1.24
CA GLY A 471 23.05 25.64 2.37
C GLY A 471 22.18 25.67 3.63
N GLU A 472 20.97 26.23 3.56
CA GLU A 472 20.03 26.29 4.67
C GLU A 472 19.31 24.94 4.86
N ALA A 473 19.19 24.47 6.11
CA ALA A 473 18.49 23.23 6.42
C ALA A 473 16.97 23.45 6.48
N LEU A 474 16.23 22.73 5.64
CA LEU A 474 14.76 22.74 5.63
C LEU A 474 14.22 21.43 5.04
N PRO A 475 13.55 20.55 5.79
CA PRO A 475 13.06 19.28 5.24
C PRO A 475 11.90 19.49 4.26
N ARG A 476 11.80 18.62 3.24
CA ARG A 476 10.55 18.44 2.49
C ARG A 476 9.48 17.83 3.38
N LEU A 477 8.23 18.22 3.17
CA LEU A 477 7.08 17.65 3.87
C LEU A 477 6.32 16.75 2.90
N LEU A 478 5.99 15.54 3.32
CA LEU A 478 5.12 14.63 2.59
C LEU A 478 3.92 14.27 3.48
N LEU A 479 2.74 14.72 3.06
CA LEU A 479 1.46 14.32 3.64
C LEU A 479 0.98 13.03 2.98
N LEU A 480 0.75 11.99 3.77
CA LEU A 480 0.11 10.75 3.37
C LEU A 480 -1.28 10.70 4.00
N VAL A 481 -2.33 10.59 3.18
CA VAL A 481 -3.72 10.51 3.65
C VAL A 481 -4.33 9.21 3.19
N ASP A 482 -4.69 8.35 4.13
CA ASP A 482 -5.53 7.21 3.82
C ASP A 482 -7.02 7.58 3.91
N GLU A 483 -7.81 7.09 2.95
CA GLU A 483 -9.24 7.39 2.81
C GLU A 483 -9.55 8.90 2.84
N TYR A 484 -8.92 9.67 1.94
CA TYR A 484 -8.99 11.14 1.94
C TYR A 484 -10.41 11.71 1.82
N GLN A 485 -11.39 10.93 1.36
CA GLN A 485 -12.80 11.34 1.33
C GLN A 485 -13.34 11.69 2.73
N GLU A 486 -12.77 11.12 3.79
CA GLU A 486 -13.16 11.40 5.18
C GLU A 486 -12.92 12.87 5.56
N LEU A 487 -12.00 13.56 4.86
CA LEU A 487 -11.76 15.01 5.03
C LEU A 487 -13.03 15.85 4.80
N PHE A 488 -13.91 15.39 3.92
CA PHE A 488 -15.09 16.14 3.47
C PHE A 488 -16.37 15.77 4.24
N GLU A 489 -16.32 14.79 5.15
CA GLU A 489 -17.48 14.41 5.97
C GLU A 489 -17.91 15.56 6.89
N GLY A 490 -19.08 16.16 6.63
CA GLY A 490 -19.55 17.33 7.38
C GLY A 490 -18.81 18.64 7.04
N ASP A 491 -18.16 18.74 5.88
CA ASP A 491 -17.52 19.96 5.38
C ASP A 491 -18.54 20.92 4.73
N ALA A 492 -19.56 21.33 5.49
CA ALA A 492 -20.66 22.15 4.95
C ALA A 492 -20.19 23.51 4.40
N GLU A 493 -19.12 24.06 4.97
CA GLU A 493 -18.54 25.36 4.59
C GLU A 493 -17.43 25.24 3.54
N GLY A 494 -17.04 24.02 3.14
CA GLY A 494 -16.04 23.78 2.10
C GLY A 494 -14.59 24.07 2.52
N GLU A 495 -14.29 24.13 3.82
CA GLU A 495 -12.96 24.44 4.35
C GLU A 495 -11.93 23.40 3.93
N ALA A 496 -12.27 22.10 4.00
CA ALA A 496 -11.35 21.03 3.63
C ALA A 496 -10.99 21.13 2.15
N SER A 497 -11.99 21.39 1.31
CA SER A 497 -11.82 21.59 -0.13
C SER A 497 -10.93 22.81 -0.43
N ALA A 498 -11.15 23.93 0.25
CA ALA A 498 -10.34 25.14 0.10
C ALA A 498 -8.87 24.91 0.51
N HIS A 499 -8.65 24.27 1.66
CA HIS A 499 -7.29 23.99 2.14
C HIS A 499 -6.53 23.05 1.21
N LEU A 500 -7.19 21.97 0.76
CA LEU A 500 -6.59 21.01 -0.15
C LEU A 500 -6.24 21.65 -1.51
N LEU A 501 -7.11 22.53 -2.03
CA LEU A 501 -6.86 23.26 -3.27
C LEU A 501 -5.64 24.17 -3.16
N GLN A 502 -5.52 24.93 -2.07
CA GLN A 502 -4.36 25.81 -1.85
C GLN A 502 -3.05 25.02 -1.76
N LEU A 503 -3.05 23.90 -1.02
CA LEU A 503 -1.89 23.01 -0.95
C LEU A 503 -1.56 22.38 -2.31
N ALA A 504 -2.55 21.97 -3.08
CA ALA A 504 -2.34 21.41 -4.41
C ALA A 504 -1.72 22.42 -5.39
N GLN A 505 -2.13 23.69 -5.33
CA GLN A 505 -1.63 24.73 -6.23
C GLN A 505 -0.25 25.28 -5.83
N GLN A 506 0.02 25.41 -4.53
CA GLN A 506 1.19 26.16 -4.03
C GLN A 506 2.14 25.31 -3.17
N GLY A 507 1.79 24.07 -2.82
CA GLY A 507 2.59 23.23 -1.92
C GLY A 507 3.97 22.91 -2.50
N ARG A 508 4.06 22.59 -3.80
CA ARG A 508 5.33 22.21 -4.45
C ARG A 508 6.42 23.28 -4.30
N SER A 509 6.09 24.56 -4.52
CA SER A 509 7.09 25.65 -4.47
C SER A 509 7.70 25.82 -3.08
N VAL A 510 6.97 25.45 -2.03
CA VAL A 510 7.46 25.45 -0.64
C VAL A 510 7.96 24.09 -0.15
N GLY A 511 8.06 23.09 -1.03
CA GLY A 511 8.53 21.75 -0.69
C GLY A 511 7.55 20.92 0.14
N ILE A 512 6.25 21.16 -0.02
CA ILE A 512 5.15 20.40 0.58
C ILE A 512 4.48 19.55 -0.51
N HIS A 513 4.43 18.24 -0.28
CA HIS A 513 3.90 17.23 -1.18
C HIS A 513 2.79 16.44 -0.50
N MET A 514 1.93 15.82 -1.32
CA MET A 514 0.81 15.03 -0.81
C MET A 514 0.70 13.74 -1.62
N LEU A 515 0.38 12.63 -0.95
CA LEU A 515 -0.13 11.41 -1.56
C LEU A 515 -1.44 11.06 -0.85
N ILE A 516 -2.55 11.20 -1.59
CA ILE A 516 -3.88 10.91 -1.08
C ILE A 516 -4.39 9.59 -1.66
N ALA A 517 -4.95 8.72 -0.82
CA ALA A 517 -5.55 7.47 -1.28
C ALA A 517 -7.03 7.38 -0.93
N SER A 518 -7.78 6.68 -1.78
CA SER A 518 -9.18 6.31 -1.56
C SER A 518 -9.51 5.03 -2.30
N GLN A 519 -10.62 4.41 -1.92
CA GLN A 519 -11.24 3.33 -2.69
C GLN A 519 -11.65 3.76 -4.10
N ARG A 520 -11.97 5.05 -4.28
CA ARG A 520 -12.41 5.63 -5.56
C ARG A 520 -11.77 7.00 -5.78
N TYR A 521 -11.59 7.37 -7.04
CA TYR A 521 -11.17 8.73 -7.39
C TYR A 521 -12.37 9.66 -7.25
N GLY A 522 -12.23 10.71 -6.44
CA GLY A 522 -13.30 11.65 -6.11
C GLY A 522 -13.97 11.34 -4.77
N ALA A 523 -14.55 12.37 -4.17
CA ALA A 523 -15.25 12.27 -2.88
C ALA A 523 -16.52 13.11 -2.91
N THR A 524 -17.62 12.57 -2.40
CA THR A 524 -18.87 13.34 -2.22
C THR A 524 -18.61 14.54 -1.31
N GLY A 525 -19.06 15.72 -1.72
CA GLY A 525 -18.84 16.97 -0.96
C GLY A 525 -17.51 17.68 -1.27
N MET A 526 -16.62 17.07 -2.06
CA MET A 526 -15.39 17.74 -2.50
C MET A 526 -15.70 18.81 -3.55
N LEU A 527 -15.37 20.06 -3.22
CA LEU A 527 -15.44 21.18 -4.15
C LEU A 527 -14.14 21.27 -4.98
N HIS A 528 -14.22 21.85 -6.18
CA HIS A 528 -13.06 22.10 -7.05
C HIS A 528 -12.21 20.87 -7.42
N GLN A 529 -12.80 19.67 -7.46
CA GLN A 529 -12.10 18.40 -7.73
C GLN A 529 -11.15 18.49 -8.94
N SER A 530 -11.63 18.98 -10.09
CA SER A 530 -10.81 19.09 -11.31
C SER A 530 -9.60 20.01 -11.14
N ALA A 531 -9.71 21.07 -10.34
CA ALA A 531 -8.62 22.01 -10.07
C ALA A 531 -7.58 21.41 -9.11
N VAL A 532 -8.02 20.64 -8.12
CA VAL A 532 -7.12 19.88 -7.23
C VAL A 532 -6.37 18.83 -8.06
N PHE A 533 -7.10 18.01 -8.81
CA PHE A 533 -6.54 16.87 -9.56
C PHE A 533 -5.66 17.31 -10.73
N GLY A 534 -5.90 18.49 -11.29
CA GLY A 534 -5.03 19.11 -12.28
C GLY A 534 -3.60 19.38 -11.77
N ASN A 535 -3.39 19.44 -10.45
CA ASN A 535 -2.07 19.58 -9.83
C ASN A 535 -1.47 18.25 -9.35
N VAL A 536 -2.16 17.13 -9.56
CA VAL A 536 -1.70 15.80 -9.14
C VAL A 536 -1.10 15.06 -10.33
N HIS A 537 0.21 14.85 -10.27
CA HIS A 537 1.03 14.37 -11.40
C HIS A 537 1.24 12.86 -11.33
N LEU A 538 1.49 12.33 -10.13
CA LEU A 538 1.67 10.91 -9.90
C LEU A 538 0.32 10.24 -9.63
N ARG A 539 -0.18 9.47 -10.59
CA ARG A 539 -1.45 8.73 -10.49
C ARG A 539 -1.15 7.25 -10.38
N MET A 540 -1.72 6.62 -9.35
CA MET A 540 -1.49 5.21 -9.05
C MET A 540 -2.82 4.48 -8.91
N ALA A 541 -2.97 3.33 -9.54
CA ALA A 541 -4.19 2.55 -9.42
C ALA A 541 -3.86 1.08 -9.17
N MET A 542 -4.48 0.51 -8.15
CA MET A 542 -4.41 -0.93 -7.85
C MET A 542 -5.72 -1.60 -8.28
N GLN A 543 -6.04 -2.76 -7.69
CA GLN A 543 -7.30 -3.42 -7.94
C GLN A 543 -8.49 -2.50 -7.59
N MET A 544 -9.44 -2.39 -8.52
CA MET A 544 -10.66 -1.60 -8.42
C MET A 544 -11.82 -2.36 -9.07
N SER A 545 -13.07 -2.01 -8.75
CA SER A 545 -14.23 -2.61 -9.42
C SER A 545 -14.31 -2.17 -10.88
N ARG A 546 -14.89 -3.00 -11.77
CA ARG A 546 -15.03 -2.64 -13.20
C ARG A 546 -15.79 -1.33 -13.40
N ALA A 547 -16.88 -1.15 -12.65
CA ALA A 547 -17.66 0.08 -12.69
C ALA A 547 -16.82 1.31 -12.29
N ASP A 548 -15.97 1.18 -11.27
CA ASP A 548 -15.10 2.26 -10.85
C ASP A 548 -14.01 2.56 -11.90
N VAL A 549 -13.42 1.54 -12.53
CA VAL A 549 -12.42 1.71 -13.60
C VAL A 549 -13.02 2.41 -14.82
N ASP A 550 -14.23 2.02 -15.21
CA ASP A 550 -14.92 2.62 -16.35
C ASP A 550 -15.22 4.11 -16.09
N ALA A 551 -15.57 4.45 -14.85
CA ALA A 551 -15.86 5.81 -14.41
C ALA A 551 -14.61 6.71 -14.23
N LEU A 552 -13.39 6.16 -14.21
CA LEU A 552 -12.16 6.96 -14.03
C LEU A 552 -12.04 8.04 -15.11
N THR A 553 -11.66 9.25 -14.72
CA THR A 553 -11.27 10.31 -15.67
C THR A 553 -9.78 10.61 -15.62
N GLU A 554 -9.11 10.09 -14.58
CA GLU A 554 -7.72 10.32 -14.23
C GLU A 554 -6.75 9.45 -15.04
N PHE A 555 -7.25 8.45 -15.75
CA PHE A 555 -6.49 7.61 -16.66
C PHE A 555 -7.14 7.60 -18.04
N GLY A 556 -6.31 7.65 -19.08
CA GLY A 556 -6.74 7.40 -20.45
C GLY A 556 -7.14 5.93 -20.70
N ARG A 557 -7.46 5.62 -21.96
CA ARG A 557 -7.98 4.30 -22.34
C ARG A 557 -6.99 3.19 -22.05
N ARG A 558 -5.69 3.38 -22.34
CA ARG A 558 -4.66 2.36 -22.10
C ARG A 558 -4.41 2.21 -20.61
N GLY A 559 -4.33 3.31 -19.87
CA GLY A 559 -4.26 3.29 -18.40
C GLY A 559 -5.39 2.45 -17.79
N LYS A 560 -6.65 2.68 -18.19
CA LYS A 560 -7.80 1.89 -17.73
C LYS A 560 -7.67 0.40 -18.06
N LEU A 561 -7.25 0.06 -19.28
CA LEU A 561 -7.03 -1.34 -19.68
C LEU A 561 -5.99 -2.02 -18.80
N LEU A 562 -4.89 -1.34 -18.46
CA LEU A 562 -3.88 -1.87 -17.54
C LEU A 562 -4.44 -2.07 -16.14
N ILE A 563 -5.26 -1.14 -15.64
CA ILE A 563 -5.87 -1.25 -14.30
C ILE A 563 -6.81 -2.45 -14.23
N GLN A 564 -7.54 -2.76 -15.31
CA GLN A 564 -8.38 -3.96 -15.39
C GLN A 564 -7.58 -5.27 -15.23
N THR A 565 -6.26 -5.25 -15.42
CA THR A 565 -5.36 -6.41 -15.21
C THR A 565 -4.82 -6.55 -13.78
N CYS A 566 -5.13 -5.60 -12.89
CA CYS A 566 -4.81 -5.65 -11.46
C CYS A 566 -5.74 -6.63 -10.72
N ASP A 567 -5.59 -7.92 -11.01
CA ASP A 567 -6.41 -9.03 -10.50
C ASP A 567 -5.94 -9.62 -9.17
N MET A 568 -4.79 -9.17 -8.64
CA MET A 568 -4.18 -9.68 -7.42
C MET A 568 -3.66 -8.55 -6.52
N PRO A 569 -3.61 -8.76 -5.20
CA PRO A 569 -3.02 -7.81 -4.27
C PRO A 569 -1.58 -7.44 -4.62
N GLY A 570 -1.27 -6.15 -4.52
CA GLY A 570 0.04 -5.59 -4.82
C GLY A 570 0.30 -5.28 -6.28
N LYS A 571 -0.57 -5.70 -7.24
CA LYS A 571 -0.48 -5.19 -8.61
C LYS A 571 -0.86 -3.72 -8.65
N ILE A 572 -0.11 -2.93 -9.42
CA ILE A 572 -0.26 -1.49 -9.50
C ILE A 572 0.03 -0.99 -10.91
N VAL A 573 -0.70 0.04 -11.33
CA VAL A 573 -0.42 0.87 -12.50
C VAL A 573 0.03 2.23 -12.01
N LEU A 574 1.17 2.71 -12.50
CA LEU A 574 1.76 4.00 -12.14
C LEU A 574 1.89 4.89 -13.37
N ASN A 575 1.46 6.14 -13.25
CA ASN A 575 1.59 7.17 -14.26
C ASN A 575 2.15 8.44 -13.60
N ASP A 576 3.32 8.90 -14.02
CA ASP A 576 4.00 10.09 -13.49
C ASP A 576 3.92 11.29 -14.45
N ARG A 577 2.91 11.29 -15.32
CA ARG A 577 2.65 12.28 -16.38
C ARG A 577 1.21 12.79 -16.36
N SER A 578 0.63 12.95 -15.17
CA SER A 578 -0.71 13.53 -14.99
C SER A 578 -1.81 12.79 -15.77
N GLY A 579 -1.69 11.46 -15.90
CA GLY A 579 -2.69 10.61 -16.55
C GLY A 579 -2.58 10.56 -18.08
N ASP A 580 -1.47 11.02 -18.65
CA ASP A 580 -1.17 10.89 -20.08
C ASP A 580 -1.29 9.43 -20.55
N ASP A 581 -1.89 9.22 -21.71
CA ASP A 581 -2.16 7.91 -22.32
C ASP A 581 -1.17 7.59 -23.46
N GLY A 582 -0.14 8.42 -23.65
CA GLY A 582 0.95 8.18 -24.59
C GLY A 582 1.75 6.91 -24.29
N ASP A 583 2.49 6.43 -25.28
CA ASP A 583 3.31 5.22 -25.15
C ASP A 583 4.30 5.33 -23.98
N GLY A 584 4.27 4.32 -23.11
CA GLY A 584 5.14 4.23 -21.93
C GLY A 584 4.82 5.19 -20.78
N ALA A 585 3.73 5.97 -20.85
CA ALA A 585 3.31 6.89 -19.79
C ALA A 585 2.74 6.17 -18.56
N SER A 586 1.98 5.09 -18.79
CA SER A 586 1.43 4.23 -17.73
C SER A 586 2.20 2.91 -17.67
N ARG A 587 2.67 2.52 -16.49
CA ARG A 587 3.46 1.30 -16.26
C ARG A 587 2.75 0.38 -15.28
N ALA A 588 2.47 -0.85 -15.70
CA ALA A 588 1.93 -1.89 -14.83
C ALA A 588 3.06 -2.71 -14.21
N GLY A 589 2.98 -2.98 -12.91
CA GLY A 589 3.93 -3.83 -12.19
C GLY A 589 3.38 -4.30 -10.85
N LYS A 590 4.29 -4.65 -9.93
CA LYS A 590 3.94 -5.16 -8.60
C LYS A 590 4.75 -4.48 -7.52
N VAL A 591 4.06 -4.05 -6.47
CA VAL A 591 4.64 -3.45 -5.26
C VAL A 591 5.45 -4.51 -4.51
N SER A 592 6.61 -4.12 -4.00
CA SER A 592 7.45 -4.98 -3.16
C SER A 592 6.72 -5.36 -1.88
N ARG A 593 7.03 -6.53 -1.31
CA ARG A 593 6.44 -6.94 -0.03
C ARG A 593 7.35 -6.54 1.14
N LEU A 594 6.80 -5.82 2.11
CA LEU A 594 7.48 -5.49 3.37
C LEU A 594 6.72 -6.15 4.53
N GLN A 595 7.39 -7.03 5.27
CA GLN A 595 6.77 -7.70 6.41
C GLN A 595 6.73 -6.77 7.63
N ALA A 596 5.75 -6.97 8.52
CA ALA A 596 5.61 -6.15 9.73
C ALA A 596 6.86 -6.20 10.62
N ALA A 597 7.45 -7.39 10.82
CA ALA A 597 8.68 -7.56 11.60
C ALA A 597 9.87 -6.80 10.99
N GLU A 598 10.00 -6.81 9.65
CA GLU A 598 11.05 -6.07 8.94
C GLU A 598 10.86 -4.55 9.06
N ARG A 599 9.61 -4.08 8.92
CA ARG A 599 9.23 -2.68 9.12
C ARG A 599 9.56 -2.22 10.54
N ASP A 600 9.12 -2.96 11.54
CA ASP A 600 9.28 -2.58 12.95
C ASP A 600 10.76 -2.60 13.36
N ASP A 601 11.55 -3.56 12.85
CA ASP A 601 13.00 -3.57 13.04
C ASP A 601 13.67 -2.33 12.42
N MET A 602 13.27 -1.96 11.21
CA MET A 602 13.78 -0.78 10.52
C MET A 602 13.45 0.51 11.27
N ILE A 603 12.22 0.67 11.75
CA ILE A 603 11.81 1.83 12.56
C ILE A 603 12.71 1.91 13.80
N ARG A 604 12.91 0.81 14.54
CA ARG A 604 13.79 0.79 15.72
C ARG A 604 15.22 1.22 15.37
N ARG A 605 15.79 0.73 14.28
CA ARG A 605 17.17 1.05 13.86
C ARG A 605 17.29 2.50 13.40
N LEU A 606 16.31 3.03 12.67
CA LEU A 606 16.27 4.45 12.29
C LEU A 606 16.17 5.37 13.51
N SER A 607 15.33 5.02 14.49
CA SER A 607 15.21 5.78 15.75
C SER A 607 16.50 5.75 16.57
N ALA A 608 17.16 4.58 16.69
CA ALA A 608 18.45 4.46 17.34
C ALA A 608 19.54 5.29 16.65
N ARG A 609 19.58 5.28 15.31
CA ARG A 609 20.51 6.08 14.51
C ARG A 609 20.28 7.58 14.69
N ALA A 610 19.02 8.02 14.81
CA ALA A 610 18.69 9.43 15.04
C ALA A 610 19.19 9.89 16.42
N GLN A 611 19.00 9.06 17.45
CA GLN A 611 19.51 9.32 18.79
C GLN A 611 21.05 9.40 18.82
N GLN A 612 21.74 8.46 18.16
CA GLN A 612 23.20 8.46 18.08
C GLN A 612 23.79 9.70 17.40
N ARG A 613 23.10 10.24 16.38
CA ARG A 613 23.51 11.48 15.70
C ARG A 613 23.11 12.75 16.47
N GLY A 614 22.46 12.63 17.63
CA GLY A 614 21.97 13.77 18.39
C GLY A 614 20.93 14.60 17.63
N LEU A 615 20.19 13.98 16.69
CA LEU A 615 19.16 14.68 15.94
C LEU A 615 18.04 15.08 16.90
N THR A 616 17.94 16.38 17.20
CA THR A 616 16.89 17.01 17.99
C THR A 616 15.61 17.19 17.18
N ALA A 617 15.27 16.20 16.36
CA ALA A 617 14.01 16.13 15.67
C ALA A 617 12.87 16.20 16.70
N PRO A 618 11.93 17.16 16.58
CA PRO A 618 10.76 17.16 17.46
C PRO A 618 10.04 15.82 17.31
N ARG A 619 9.67 15.23 18.45
CA ARG A 619 8.93 13.97 18.51
C ARG A 619 7.62 14.14 17.73
N ALA A 620 7.20 13.09 17.03
CA ALA A 620 5.95 13.10 16.29
C ALA A 620 4.78 13.52 17.20
N VAL A 621 3.95 14.45 16.74
CA VAL A 621 2.69 14.71 17.44
C VAL A 621 1.72 13.60 17.06
N VAL A 622 1.41 12.75 18.03
CA VAL A 622 0.46 11.65 17.85
C VAL A 622 -0.92 12.14 18.26
N PHE A 623 -1.86 12.01 17.34
CA PHE A 623 -3.28 12.23 17.61
C PHE A 623 -4.02 10.94 17.43
N ASP A 624 -4.71 10.53 18.47
CA ASP A 624 -5.68 9.46 18.39
C ASP A 624 -7.07 10.07 18.47
N GLY A 625 -7.89 9.85 17.44
CA GLY A 625 -9.25 10.37 17.41
C GLY A 625 -10.15 9.76 18.46
N GLN A 626 -9.80 8.62 19.08
CA GLN A 626 -10.62 7.93 20.08
C GLN A 626 -10.00 7.88 21.49
N ALA A 627 -8.67 7.92 21.62
CA ALA A 627 -8.01 7.88 22.93
C ALA A 627 -7.87 9.26 23.58
N GLN A 628 -7.76 9.26 24.92
CA GLN A 628 -7.41 10.46 25.67
C GLN A 628 -5.91 10.75 25.62
N PRO A 629 -5.52 12.04 25.60
CA PRO A 629 -4.11 12.42 25.55
C PRO A 629 -3.39 12.12 26.86
N ASN A 630 -2.09 11.83 26.79
CA ASN A 630 -1.23 11.79 27.96
C ASN A 630 -0.63 13.19 28.21
N LEU A 631 -0.43 13.54 29.48
CA LEU A 631 0.22 14.77 29.90
C LEU A 631 1.64 14.90 29.33
N THR A 632 2.38 13.79 29.30
CA THR A 632 3.78 13.77 28.87
C THR A 632 3.96 13.77 27.35
N ASP A 633 2.87 13.68 26.58
CA ASP A 633 2.87 13.87 25.12
C ASP A 633 2.82 15.35 24.72
N ASN A 634 2.57 16.26 25.67
CA ASN A 634 2.55 17.70 25.42
C ASN A 634 3.97 18.25 25.20
N PRO A 635 4.33 18.68 23.98
CA PRO A 635 5.68 19.14 23.67
C PRO A 635 6.05 20.45 24.39
N GLN A 636 5.09 21.36 24.60
CA GLN A 636 5.31 22.62 25.30
C GLN A 636 5.65 22.37 26.78
N LEU A 637 4.86 21.50 27.42
CA LEU A 637 5.09 21.12 28.82
C LEU A 637 6.45 20.42 29.00
N ARG A 638 6.79 19.47 28.12
CA ARG A 638 8.09 18.78 28.18
C ARG A 638 9.26 19.75 28.03
N SER A 639 9.18 20.68 27.07
CA SER A 639 10.24 21.67 26.84
C SER A 639 10.43 22.55 28.08
N LEU A 640 9.34 22.94 28.73
CA LEU A 640 9.37 23.70 29.97
C LEU A 640 9.92 22.88 31.15
N LEU A 641 9.50 21.63 31.31
CA LEU A 641 10.03 20.72 32.34
C LEU A 641 11.54 20.50 32.21
N ALA A 642 12.04 20.36 30.97
CA ALA A 642 13.47 20.16 30.72
C ALA A 642 14.33 21.40 31.02
N SER A 643 13.73 22.59 31.05
CA SER A 643 14.43 23.87 31.26
C SER A 643 14.07 24.55 32.58
N VAL A 644 13.21 23.94 33.41
CA VAL A 644 12.62 24.55 34.61
C VAL A 644 13.65 25.00 35.64
N GLN A 645 14.78 24.30 35.78
CA GLN A 645 15.83 24.66 36.73
C GLN A 645 16.57 25.95 36.35
N THR A 646 16.62 26.27 35.06
CA THR A 646 17.29 27.47 34.53
C THR A 646 16.30 28.55 34.08
N MET A 647 14.99 28.27 34.14
CA MET A 647 13.94 29.15 33.66
C MET A 647 13.73 30.35 34.60
N THR A 648 13.86 31.56 34.05
CA THR A 648 13.52 32.82 34.74
C THR A 648 12.14 33.31 34.32
N SER A 649 11.56 34.25 35.06
CA SER A 649 10.29 34.90 34.68
C SER A 649 10.36 35.60 33.32
N GLU A 650 11.50 36.23 32.99
CA GLU A 650 11.74 36.86 31.69
C GLU A 650 11.88 35.81 30.57
N GLY A 651 12.58 34.70 30.84
CA GLY A 651 12.70 33.58 29.90
C GLY A 651 11.34 32.96 29.58
N LEU A 652 10.48 32.80 30.60
CA LEU A 652 9.11 32.33 30.42
C LEU A 652 8.26 33.33 29.63
N GLU A 653 8.42 34.64 29.84
CA GLU A 653 7.74 35.66 29.03
C GLU A 653 8.15 35.60 27.55
N ALA A 654 9.44 35.44 27.26
CA ALA A 654 9.93 35.28 25.90
C ALA A 654 9.36 34.01 25.23
N LEU A 655 9.34 32.88 25.95
CA LEU A 655 8.74 31.64 25.45
C LEU A 655 7.23 31.77 25.26
N ALA A 656 6.54 32.44 26.19
CA ALA A 656 5.10 32.61 26.14
C ALA A 656 4.66 33.40 24.91
N ARG A 657 5.38 34.49 24.58
CA ARG A 657 5.08 35.34 23.41
C ARG A 657 5.47 34.71 22.07
N ARG A 658 6.42 33.75 22.07
CA ARG A 658 6.83 33.06 20.85
C ARG A 658 5.67 32.27 20.24
N ALA A 659 5.56 32.24 18.92
CA ALA A 659 4.48 31.54 18.22
C ALA A 659 4.49 30.02 18.49
N GLU A 660 3.31 29.39 18.54
CA GLU A 660 3.17 27.95 18.79
C GLU A 660 3.89 27.10 17.74
N VAL A 661 3.88 27.53 16.48
CA VAL A 661 4.58 26.86 15.37
C VAL A 661 6.09 26.79 15.60
N GLU A 662 6.64 27.72 16.39
CA GLU A 662 8.06 27.77 16.74
C GLU A 662 8.35 27.16 18.12
N GLY A 663 7.36 26.53 18.76
CA GLY A 663 7.49 25.91 20.08
C GLY A 663 7.24 26.85 21.26
N GLY A 664 6.70 28.05 21.03
CA GLY A 664 6.23 28.93 22.11
C GLY A 664 4.77 28.68 22.51
N LEU A 665 4.21 29.58 23.33
CA LEU A 665 2.80 29.50 23.76
C LEU A 665 1.85 30.41 22.96
N GLY A 666 2.35 31.31 22.10
CA GLY A 666 1.50 32.21 21.31
C GLY A 666 0.67 33.21 22.13
N LEU A 667 1.13 33.56 23.35
CA LEU A 667 0.45 34.45 24.27
C LEU A 667 1.12 35.84 24.26
N GLU A 668 0.71 36.72 23.35
CA GLU A 668 1.28 38.07 23.22
C GLU A 668 1.13 38.90 24.50
N SER A 669 -0.06 38.80 25.14
CA SER A 669 -0.41 39.53 26.36
C SER A 669 0.20 38.90 27.63
N TRP A 670 1.44 38.42 27.62
CA TRP A 670 2.14 37.94 28.82
C TRP A 670 2.86 39.10 29.50
N PHE A 671 2.52 39.41 30.76
CA PHE A 671 3.15 40.50 31.52
C PHE A 671 3.73 39.95 32.82
N ALA A 672 5.06 39.91 32.96
CA ALA A 672 5.72 39.37 34.16
C ALA A 672 5.25 40.02 35.48
N ALA A 673 4.86 41.29 35.46
CA ALA A 673 4.34 42.01 36.64
C ALA A 673 3.05 41.40 37.21
N GLU A 674 2.28 40.67 36.41
CA GLU A 674 1.05 39.98 36.85
C GLU A 674 1.31 38.60 37.45
N GLN A 675 2.59 38.17 37.45
CA GLN A 675 3.03 36.82 37.79
C GLN A 675 2.15 35.72 37.16
N PRO A 676 2.02 35.69 35.83
CA PRO A 676 1.19 34.71 35.14
C PRO A 676 1.69 33.28 35.37
N LEU A 677 0.74 32.36 35.56
CA LEU A 677 0.98 30.93 35.77
C LEU A 677 0.26 30.13 34.68
N VAL A 678 1.01 29.37 33.88
CA VAL A 678 0.44 28.52 32.82
C VAL A 678 0.34 27.08 33.27
N THR A 679 -0.77 26.44 32.91
CA THR A 679 -1.01 25.01 33.12
C THR A 679 -1.88 24.44 32.00
N TRP A 680 -2.01 23.12 31.91
CA TRP A 680 -2.68 22.44 30.81
C TRP A 680 -3.83 21.55 31.27
N LEU A 681 -4.87 21.52 30.45
CA LEU A 681 -6.12 20.78 30.67
C LEU A 681 -6.25 19.61 29.70
N GLY A 682 -5.62 19.68 28.53
CA GLY A 682 -5.68 18.62 27.53
C GLY A 682 -5.13 19.01 26.17
N GLN A 683 -5.55 18.28 25.14
CA GLN A 683 -5.12 18.45 23.75
C GLN A 683 -6.30 18.95 22.91
N GLU A 684 -6.12 20.04 22.16
CA GLU A 684 -7.16 20.56 21.27
C GLU A 684 -7.39 19.62 20.08
N PHE A 685 -8.51 19.78 19.38
CA PHE A 685 -8.76 19.07 18.10
C PHE A 685 -7.96 19.69 16.93
N ASN A 686 -6.69 20.01 17.16
CA ASN A 686 -5.77 20.48 16.15
C ASN A 686 -4.31 20.04 16.42
N VAL A 687 -3.45 20.10 15.39
CA VAL A 687 -2.11 19.49 15.37
C VAL A 687 -1.14 19.95 16.47
N ARG A 688 -1.26 21.18 16.98
CA ARG A 688 -0.27 21.72 17.95
C ARG A 688 -0.91 22.35 19.18
N GLY A 689 -2.23 22.45 19.17
CA GLY A 689 -3.01 23.14 20.19
C GLY A 689 -3.18 22.28 21.42
N HIS A 690 -2.94 22.91 22.56
CA HIS A 690 -3.19 22.32 23.85
C HIS A 690 -4.04 23.29 24.65
N ALA A 691 -5.14 22.77 25.18
CA ALA A 691 -6.01 23.55 26.04
C ALA A 691 -5.23 23.89 27.30
N ARG A 692 -4.97 25.19 27.46
CA ARG A 692 -4.19 25.74 28.55
C ARG A 692 -5.00 26.73 29.35
N LEU A 693 -4.62 26.87 30.60
CA LEU A 693 -5.19 27.81 31.54
C LEU A 693 -4.05 28.71 32.04
N VAL A 694 -4.28 30.01 32.00
CA VAL A 694 -3.29 31.02 32.42
C VAL A 694 -3.92 31.86 33.52
N LEU A 695 -3.43 31.69 34.75
CA LEU A 695 -3.88 32.45 35.91
C LEU A 695 -3.01 33.69 36.09
N ARG A 696 -3.66 34.82 36.35
CA ARG A 696 -3.00 36.12 36.56
C ARG A 696 -3.47 36.77 37.84
N ARG A 697 -2.72 37.76 38.33
CA ARG A 697 -3.18 38.64 39.41
C ARG A 697 -4.16 39.70 38.94
N ARG A 698 -5.30 39.26 38.42
CA ARG A 698 -6.43 40.11 37.99
C ARG A 698 -7.71 39.65 38.72
N PRO A 699 -8.74 40.50 38.84
CA PRO A 699 -10.01 40.03 39.36
C PRO A 699 -10.53 38.84 38.54
N HIS A 700 -11.20 37.91 39.22
CA HIS A 700 -11.91 36.77 38.62
C HIS A 700 -11.05 35.65 37.99
N GLU A 701 -9.71 35.70 38.12
CA GLU A 701 -8.78 34.66 37.65
C GLU A 701 -8.84 33.40 38.55
N HIS A 702 -10.00 32.76 38.52
CA HIS A 702 -10.37 31.53 39.19
C HIS A 702 -10.87 30.52 38.17
N ALA A 703 -10.81 29.24 38.51
CA ALA A 703 -11.15 28.15 37.60
C ALA A 703 -12.26 27.26 38.14
N MET A 704 -13.11 26.77 37.24
CA MET A 704 -14.14 25.79 37.55
C MET A 704 -14.18 24.70 36.50
N LEU A 705 -14.19 23.45 36.94
CA LEU A 705 -14.39 22.26 36.14
C LEU A 705 -15.77 21.68 36.46
N LEU A 706 -16.61 21.52 35.44
CA LEU A 706 -17.99 21.07 35.62
C LEU A 706 -18.35 19.92 34.68
N GLY A 707 -18.97 18.87 35.23
CA GLY A 707 -19.67 17.83 34.47
C GLY A 707 -19.40 16.41 34.97
N ARG A 708 -20.20 15.43 34.53
CA ARG A 708 -20.34 14.14 35.22
C ARG A 708 -19.19 13.13 35.04
N ASN A 709 -18.30 13.34 34.08
CA ASN A 709 -17.19 12.41 33.83
C ASN A 709 -16.06 12.64 34.86
N ASN A 710 -16.08 11.86 35.95
CA ASN A 710 -15.11 11.95 37.04
C ASN A 710 -13.65 11.66 36.61
N PRO A 711 -13.36 10.67 35.74
CA PRO A 711 -12.03 10.45 35.17
C PRO A 711 -11.43 11.71 34.52
N ALA A 712 -12.20 12.38 33.67
CA ALA A 712 -11.77 13.60 33.00
C ALA A 712 -11.61 14.78 33.99
N ARG A 713 -12.53 14.98 34.93
CA ARG A 713 -12.38 16.05 35.94
C ARG A 713 -11.12 15.85 36.79
N SER A 714 -10.91 14.64 37.30
CA SER A 714 -9.78 14.32 38.18
C SER A 714 -8.45 14.35 37.43
N GLY A 715 -8.43 13.85 36.19
CA GLY A 715 -7.26 13.93 35.30
C GLY A 715 -6.88 15.38 34.98
N MET A 716 -7.85 16.23 34.63
CA MET A 716 -7.60 17.67 34.41
C MET A 716 -7.10 18.38 35.67
N LEU A 717 -7.69 18.12 36.84
CA LEU A 717 -7.20 18.71 38.09
C LEU A 717 -5.76 18.27 38.40
N ALA A 718 -5.45 16.98 38.22
CA ALA A 718 -4.11 16.48 38.47
C ALA A 718 -3.09 17.04 37.48
N ALA A 719 -3.44 17.15 36.20
CA ALA A 719 -2.63 17.81 35.19
C ALA A 719 -2.44 19.31 35.48
N LEU A 720 -3.51 19.98 35.93
CA LEU A 720 -3.47 21.39 36.32
C LEU A 720 -2.43 21.61 37.42
N LEU A 721 -2.48 20.78 38.46
CA LEU A 721 -1.54 20.81 39.58
C LEU A 721 -0.11 20.49 39.13
N ALA A 722 0.08 19.43 38.34
CA ALA A 722 1.40 19.08 37.80
C ALA A 722 2.01 20.23 36.99
N GLY A 723 1.19 20.93 36.19
CA GLY A 723 1.60 22.09 35.40
C GLY A 723 2.03 23.30 36.24
N LEU A 724 1.65 23.40 37.53
CA LEU A 724 2.16 24.49 38.38
C LEU A 724 3.69 24.43 38.52
N THR A 725 4.27 23.22 38.48
CA THR A 725 5.70 23.01 38.71
C THR A 725 6.62 23.58 37.63
N VAL A 726 6.10 23.95 36.46
CA VAL A 726 6.91 24.59 35.40
C VAL A 726 7.02 26.09 35.53
N ASN A 727 6.25 26.69 36.44
CA ASN A 727 6.20 28.14 36.60
C ASN A 727 7.21 28.60 37.66
N PRO A 728 8.19 29.46 37.33
CA PRO A 728 9.15 29.97 38.31
C PRO A 728 8.49 30.65 39.51
N ALA A 729 7.39 31.39 39.27
CA ALA A 729 6.63 32.06 40.32
C ALA A 729 5.91 31.11 41.29
N ALA A 730 5.81 29.81 41.00
CA ALA A 730 5.10 28.83 41.81
C ALA A 730 6.01 27.85 42.57
N GLN A 731 7.34 28.04 42.55
CA GLN A 731 8.28 27.10 43.18
C GLN A 731 7.99 26.87 44.68
N ASN A 732 7.53 27.91 45.38
CA ASN A 732 7.16 27.86 46.80
C ASN A 732 5.65 28.01 47.03
N ALA A 733 4.83 27.75 46.00
CA ALA A 733 3.38 27.96 46.11
C ALA A 733 2.77 27.11 47.25
N THR A 734 1.80 27.69 47.95
CA THR A 734 0.97 26.96 48.91
C THR A 734 -0.25 26.40 48.21
N VAL A 735 -0.51 25.11 48.37
CA VAL A 735 -1.70 24.42 47.81
C VAL A 735 -2.51 23.81 48.94
N LEU A 736 -3.70 24.36 49.16
CA LEU A 736 -4.74 23.82 50.04
C LEU A 736 -5.71 23.01 49.19
N LEU A 737 -5.71 21.69 49.38
CA LEU A 737 -6.40 20.74 48.51
C LEU A 737 -7.38 19.88 49.32
N ALA A 738 -8.65 19.93 48.96
CA ALA A 738 -9.67 19.01 49.44
C ALA A 738 -10.08 18.06 48.31
N ASP A 739 -9.85 16.77 48.50
CA ASP A 739 -10.28 15.72 47.57
C ASP A 739 -11.38 14.87 48.20
N LEU A 740 -12.63 15.26 47.96
CA LEU A 740 -13.81 14.58 48.49
C LEU A 740 -14.36 13.50 47.55
N SER A 741 -13.56 13.06 46.59
CA SER A 741 -13.96 12.00 45.67
C SER A 741 -14.18 10.66 46.38
N LEU A 742 -15.17 9.90 45.90
CA LEU A 742 -15.53 8.61 46.49
C LEU A 742 -14.33 7.65 46.61
N PRO A 743 -13.95 7.18 47.82
CA PRO A 743 -12.84 6.26 48.01
C PRO A 743 -13.01 4.94 47.24
N GLY A 744 -11.90 4.36 46.79
CA GLY A 744 -11.88 3.07 46.07
C GLY A 744 -12.22 3.16 44.57
N THR A 745 -12.63 4.33 44.08
CA THR A 745 -12.80 4.59 42.64
C THR A 745 -11.45 4.77 41.93
N GLN A 746 -11.43 4.52 40.60
CA GLN A 746 -10.21 4.63 39.78
C GLN A 746 -9.59 6.04 39.75
N TRP A 747 -10.39 7.09 40.00
CA TRP A 747 -9.94 8.48 39.95
C TRP A 747 -9.56 9.07 41.31
N SER A 748 -10.00 8.48 42.43
CA SER A 748 -9.72 9.04 43.76
C SER A 748 -8.23 9.08 44.10
N GLY A 749 -7.41 8.22 43.47
CA GLY A 749 -5.94 8.26 43.62
C GLY A 749 -5.24 9.41 42.92
N ALA A 750 -5.87 10.06 41.93
CA ALA A 750 -5.18 10.98 41.01
C ALA A 750 -4.55 12.19 41.72
N LEU A 751 -5.30 12.82 42.63
CA LEU A 751 -4.83 14.01 43.35
C LEU A 751 -3.78 13.66 44.41
N GLY A 752 -3.95 12.53 45.12
CA GLY A 752 -2.90 12.03 46.02
C GLY A 752 -1.60 11.67 45.28
N GLY A 753 -1.72 11.06 44.09
CA GLY A 753 -0.61 10.67 43.23
C GLY A 753 0.23 11.87 42.76
N VAL A 754 -0.41 12.92 42.24
CA VAL A 754 0.32 14.13 41.81
C VAL A 754 0.97 14.87 43.00
N VAL A 755 0.31 14.90 44.16
CA VAL A 755 0.86 15.55 45.37
C VAL A 755 2.13 14.86 45.83
N SER A 756 2.10 13.52 45.92
CA SER A 756 3.22 12.72 46.40
C SER A 756 4.38 12.61 45.40
N THR A 757 4.08 12.52 44.10
CA THR A 757 5.07 12.23 43.06
C THR A 757 5.62 13.48 42.37
N VAL A 758 4.83 14.57 42.30
CA VAL A 758 5.19 15.78 41.54
C VAL A 758 5.30 17.01 42.44
N LEU A 759 4.26 17.36 43.20
CA LEU A 759 4.22 18.64 43.91
C LEU A 759 5.19 18.74 45.09
N ARG A 760 5.14 17.78 46.03
CA ARG A 760 6.05 17.77 47.19
C ARG A 760 7.52 17.63 46.75
N PRO A 761 7.89 16.75 45.80
CA PRO A 761 9.24 16.73 45.23
C PRO A 761 9.64 17.99 44.46
N ALA A 762 8.68 18.86 44.11
CA ALA A 762 8.94 20.18 43.52
C ALA A 762 9.12 21.30 44.54
N GLY A 763 8.96 21.02 45.83
CA GLY A 763 9.12 22.03 46.89
C GLY A 763 7.83 22.77 47.25
N LEU A 764 6.69 22.46 46.62
CA LEU A 764 5.41 23.11 46.93
C LEU A 764 4.90 22.65 48.30
N GLN A 765 4.34 23.59 49.06
CA GLN A 765 3.74 23.34 50.36
C GLN A 765 2.29 22.89 50.17
N VAL A 766 2.02 21.59 50.34
CA VAL A 766 0.70 21.01 50.05
C VAL A 766 0.03 20.43 51.30
N THR A 767 -1.13 20.99 51.64
CA THR A 767 -2.08 20.45 52.62
C THR A 767 -3.18 19.73 51.87
N LEU A 768 -3.23 18.40 51.96
CA LEU A 768 -4.27 17.56 51.35
C LEU A 768 -5.15 16.99 52.46
N THR A 769 -6.46 17.19 52.35
CA THR A 769 -7.48 16.50 53.17
C THR A 769 -8.47 15.75 52.27
N ARG A 770 -9.05 14.69 52.83
CA ARG A 770 -10.16 13.92 52.25
C ARG A 770 -11.43 13.99 53.11
N GLU A 771 -11.35 14.67 54.25
CA GLU A 771 -12.46 14.79 55.19
C GLU A 771 -13.20 16.10 54.92
N ALA A 772 -14.53 16.04 54.76
CA ALA A 772 -15.35 17.22 54.49
C ALA A 772 -15.28 18.25 55.64
N GLU A 773 -15.14 17.79 56.88
CA GLU A 773 -15.07 18.61 58.10
C GLU A 773 -13.83 19.54 58.15
N ASP A 774 -12.76 19.21 57.41
CA ASP A 774 -11.56 20.04 57.34
C ASP A 774 -11.71 21.23 56.37
N VAL A 775 -12.68 21.19 55.44
CA VAL A 775 -12.79 22.17 54.36
C VAL A 775 -13.06 23.60 54.88
N PRO A 776 -13.95 23.83 55.87
CA PRO A 776 -14.11 25.15 56.46
C PRO A 776 -12.80 25.73 57.00
N ARG A 777 -11.94 24.90 57.59
CA ARG A 777 -10.61 25.33 58.08
C ARG A 777 -9.68 25.75 56.94
N LEU A 778 -9.72 25.05 55.80
CA LEU A 778 -8.94 25.45 54.61
C LEU A 778 -9.42 26.79 54.04
N VAL A 779 -10.73 26.99 53.96
CA VAL A 779 -11.33 28.27 53.51
C VAL A 779 -10.94 29.42 54.45
N GLN A 780 -11.02 29.20 55.76
CA GLN A 780 -10.60 30.18 56.77
C GLN A 780 -9.10 30.49 56.68
N CYS A 781 -8.26 29.48 56.46
CA CYS A 781 -6.82 29.66 56.26
C CYS A 781 -6.52 30.54 55.04
N ALA A 782 -7.17 30.28 53.90
CA ALA A 782 -7.04 31.11 52.70
C ALA A 782 -7.54 32.54 52.95
N LEU A 783 -8.63 32.72 53.71
CA LEU A 783 -9.17 34.03 54.06
C LEU A 783 -8.23 34.81 54.99
N ALA A 784 -7.57 34.15 55.95
CA ALA A 784 -6.58 34.80 56.79
C ALA A 784 -5.40 35.36 55.96
N VAL A 785 -4.94 34.58 54.97
CA VAL A 785 -3.89 35.04 54.04
C VAL A 785 -4.39 36.19 53.15
N LEU A 786 -5.65 36.19 52.74
CA LEU A 786 -6.27 37.33 52.05
C LEU A 786 -6.16 38.61 52.88
N GLU A 787 -6.55 38.57 54.15
CA GLU A 787 -6.49 39.73 55.05
C GLU A 787 -5.07 40.23 55.28
N GLU A 788 -4.13 39.30 55.51
CA GLU A 788 -2.71 39.61 55.67
C GLU A 788 -2.17 40.35 54.43
N ARG A 789 -2.41 39.79 53.23
CA ARG A 789 -1.93 40.38 51.97
C ARG A 789 -2.62 41.70 51.65
N ARG A 790 -3.88 41.87 52.04
CA ARG A 790 -4.63 43.12 51.85
C ARG A 790 -4.04 44.25 52.69
N ALA A 791 -3.55 43.95 53.90
CA ALA A 791 -2.88 44.91 54.78
C ALA A 791 -1.50 45.36 54.25
N LEU A 792 -0.87 44.59 53.37
CA LEU A 792 0.43 44.96 52.79
C LEU A 792 0.35 46.17 51.84
N PRO A 793 1.41 46.99 51.74
CA PRO A 793 1.57 48.00 50.69
C PRO A 793 1.48 47.37 49.28
N LYS A 794 0.97 48.13 48.31
CA LYS A 794 0.74 47.64 46.93
C LYS A 794 1.99 47.01 46.29
N GLU A 795 3.17 47.57 46.58
CA GLU A 795 4.47 47.08 46.09
C GLU A 795 4.83 45.70 46.68
N ALA A 796 4.55 45.47 47.97
CA ALA A 796 4.83 44.22 48.67
C ALA A 796 3.83 43.10 48.32
N ARG A 797 2.61 43.45 47.88
CA ARG A 797 1.61 42.47 47.43
C ARG A 797 2.10 41.67 46.23
N GLY A 798 2.80 42.31 45.30
CA GLY A 798 3.36 41.68 44.11
C GLY A 798 4.40 40.60 44.41
N ALA A 799 5.12 40.71 45.54
CA ALA A 799 6.18 39.78 45.93
C ALA A 799 5.67 38.53 46.67
N GLN A 800 4.39 38.48 47.06
CA GLN A 800 3.83 37.34 47.79
C GLN A 800 3.82 36.07 46.92
N GLU A 801 3.99 34.89 47.49
CA GLU A 801 3.95 33.63 46.75
C GLU A 801 2.50 33.27 46.38
N PRO A 802 2.23 32.61 45.24
CA PRO A 802 0.87 32.23 44.87
C PRO A 802 0.32 31.17 45.82
N MET A 803 -0.97 31.27 46.12
CA MET A 803 -1.72 30.30 46.92
C MET A 803 -2.86 29.73 46.09
N PHE A 804 -3.10 28.43 46.22
CA PHE A 804 -4.18 27.72 45.54
C PHE A 804 -5.11 27.08 46.55
N LEU A 805 -6.41 27.35 46.44
CA LEU A 805 -7.46 26.62 47.13
C LEU A 805 -8.19 25.75 46.11
N VAL A 806 -7.94 24.45 46.14
CA VAL A 806 -8.50 23.48 45.20
C VAL A 806 -9.51 22.62 45.92
N LEU A 807 -10.78 22.72 45.53
CA LEU A 807 -11.89 21.97 46.12
C LEU A 807 -12.49 21.04 45.08
N ASN A 808 -12.23 19.74 45.24
CA ASN A 808 -12.88 18.70 44.45
C ASN A 808 -14.13 18.22 45.18
N GLU A 809 -15.29 18.33 44.51
CA GLU A 809 -16.61 17.97 45.03
C GLU A 809 -17.05 18.77 46.29
N PRO A 810 -16.94 20.12 46.29
CA PRO A 810 -17.24 20.95 47.47
C PRO A 810 -18.71 20.88 47.93
N HIS A 811 -19.61 20.36 47.10
CA HIS A 811 -21.02 20.15 47.42
C HIS A 811 -21.25 19.05 48.45
N GLU A 812 -20.25 18.22 48.74
CA GLU A 812 -20.29 17.24 49.83
C GLU A 812 -20.11 17.88 51.22
N VAL A 813 -19.65 19.13 51.29
CA VAL A 813 -19.44 19.86 52.55
C VAL A 813 -20.72 20.60 52.96
N GLU A 814 -21.32 20.20 54.07
CA GLU A 814 -22.58 20.79 54.55
C GLU A 814 -22.45 22.28 54.84
N GLU A 815 -21.35 22.71 55.44
CA GLU A 815 -21.07 24.10 55.81
C GLU A 815 -20.83 25.01 54.61
N LEU A 816 -20.59 24.46 53.41
CA LEU A 816 -20.52 25.21 52.16
C LEU A 816 -21.87 25.29 51.44
N ARG A 817 -22.86 24.47 51.83
CA ARG A 817 -24.16 24.46 51.16
C ARG A 817 -24.96 25.71 51.52
N ARG A 818 -25.61 26.28 50.51
CA ARG A 818 -26.54 27.40 50.67
C ARG A 818 -27.71 26.98 51.56
N VAL A 819 -28.07 27.87 52.47
CA VAL A 819 -29.15 27.68 53.45
C VAL A 819 -30.42 28.32 52.89
N GLN A 820 -31.55 27.62 52.97
CA GLN A 820 -32.85 28.20 52.63
C GLN A 820 -33.43 28.97 53.80
N ASP A 821 -33.86 30.20 53.53
CA ASP A 821 -34.66 31.02 54.45
C ASP A 821 -35.98 31.48 53.80
N LEU A 822 -36.76 32.29 54.52
CA LEU A 822 -38.06 32.80 54.08
C LEU A 822 -37.99 33.69 52.81
N TYR A 823 -36.81 34.18 52.45
CA TYR A 823 -36.58 35.12 51.35
C TYR A 823 -35.80 34.51 50.18
N GLY A 824 -35.28 33.28 50.33
CA GLY A 824 -34.63 32.53 49.27
C GLY A 824 -33.49 31.64 49.78
N ALA A 825 -32.62 31.20 48.87
CA ALA A 825 -31.38 30.54 49.25
C ALA A 825 -30.29 31.59 49.47
N ASN A 826 -29.66 31.59 50.64
CA ASN A 826 -28.51 32.44 50.97
C ASN A 826 -27.24 31.61 51.13
N ASP A 827 -26.08 32.22 50.87
CA ASP A 827 -24.80 31.56 51.12
C ASP A 827 -24.66 31.24 52.62
N SER A 828 -24.09 30.08 52.95
CA SER A 828 -23.68 29.79 54.32
C SER A 828 -22.57 30.73 54.78
N GLU A 829 -22.18 30.66 56.06
CA GLU A 829 -21.06 31.45 56.57
C GLU A 829 -19.76 31.13 55.80
N THR A 830 -19.41 29.84 55.68
CA THR A 830 -18.25 29.39 54.89
C THR A 830 -18.41 29.69 53.40
N GLY A 831 -19.64 29.58 52.85
CA GLY A 831 -19.94 29.96 51.47
C GLY A 831 -19.70 31.44 51.20
N THR A 832 -20.03 32.30 52.17
CA THR A 832 -19.75 33.75 52.11
C THR A 832 -18.24 34.02 52.13
N MET A 833 -17.49 33.29 52.95
CA MET A 833 -16.02 33.36 52.94
C MET A 833 -15.43 32.94 51.58
N LEU A 834 -15.92 31.84 51.01
CA LEU A 834 -15.50 31.36 49.69
C LEU A 834 -15.84 32.37 48.59
N ARG A 835 -17.05 32.96 48.60
CA ARG A 835 -17.43 34.00 47.63
C ARG A 835 -16.54 35.24 47.75
N ARG A 836 -16.13 35.60 48.97
CA ARG A 836 -15.19 36.71 49.19
C ARG A 836 -13.80 36.40 48.64
N LEU A 837 -13.30 35.17 48.81
CA LEU A 837 -12.07 34.71 48.14
C LEU A 837 -12.18 34.80 46.62
N LEU A 838 -13.33 34.43 46.03
CA LEU A 838 -13.56 34.56 44.59
C LEU A 838 -13.62 36.02 44.10
N ALA A 839 -14.03 36.95 44.97
CA ALA A 839 -14.13 38.36 44.62
C ALA A 839 -12.78 39.10 44.75
N GLU A 840 -12.02 38.83 45.81
CA GLU A 840 -10.83 39.61 46.19
C GLU A 840 -9.51 38.83 46.03
N GLY A 841 -9.54 37.50 46.01
CA GLY A 841 -8.36 36.64 46.15
C GLY A 841 -7.38 36.71 45.00
N ALA A 842 -7.87 36.62 43.76
CA ALA A 842 -6.99 36.50 42.60
C ALA A 842 -6.01 37.68 42.44
N GLN A 843 -6.44 38.91 42.75
CA GLN A 843 -5.58 40.10 42.72
C GLN A 843 -4.43 40.05 43.72
N LEU A 844 -4.58 39.27 44.80
CA LEU A 844 -3.59 39.06 45.85
C LEU A 844 -2.83 37.72 45.67
N GLY A 845 -2.97 37.08 44.51
CA GLY A 845 -2.31 35.81 44.20
C GLY A 845 -2.91 34.60 44.92
N ILE A 846 -4.19 34.66 45.31
CA ILE A 846 -4.94 33.53 45.87
C ILE A 846 -5.93 33.05 44.80
N HIS A 847 -5.73 31.85 44.27
CA HIS A 847 -6.54 31.29 43.19
C HIS A 847 -7.40 30.14 43.70
N VAL A 848 -8.71 30.20 43.43
CA VAL A 848 -9.65 29.13 43.74
C VAL A 848 -9.90 28.27 42.50
N VAL A 849 -9.85 26.95 42.66
CA VAL A 849 -10.19 25.96 41.65
C VAL A 849 -11.29 25.05 42.18
N LEU A 850 -12.44 25.01 41.52
CA LEU A 850 -13.58 24.19 41.91
C LEU A 850 -13.82 23.06 40.90
N SER A 851 -14.11 21.85 41.38
CA SER A 851 -14.56 20.74 40.54
C SER A 851 -15.91 20.22 41.03
N VAL A 852 -16.91 20.27 40.17
CA VAL A 852 -18.30 19.93 40.50
C VAL A 852 -18.92 19.02 39.42
N PRO A 853 -19.78 18.07 39.77
CA PRO A 853 -20.33 17.11 38.81
C PRO A 853 -21.45 17.70 37.93
N GLY A 854 -22.06 18.82 38.32
CA GLY A 854 -23.14 19.45 37.57
C GLY A 854 -23.57 20.81 38.12
N VAL A 855 -24.47 21.47 37.40
CA VAL A 855 -24.96 22.82 37.75
C VAL A 855 -25.79 22.81 39.03
N ALA A 856 -26.56 21.74 39.29
CA ALA A 856 -27.32 21.61 40.54
C ALA A 856 -26.40 21.59 41.77
N GLN A 857 -25.30 20.84 41.70
CA GLN A 857 -24.28 20.78 42.75
C GLN A 857 -23.50 22.09 42.87
N LEU A 858 -23.25 22.78 41.75
CA LEU A 858 -22.68 24.13 41.79
C LEU A 858 -23.61 25.10 42.52
N ARG A 859 -24.90 25.11 42.18
CA ARG A 859 -25.94 25.95 42.81
C ARG A 859 -26.10 25.67 44.30
N ALA A 860 -25.79 24.46 44.74
CA ALA A 860 -25.79 24.11 46.15
C ALA A 860 -24.67 24.83 46.92
N VAL A 861 -23.55 25.16 46.29
CA VAL A 861 -22.37 25.78 46.95
C VAL A 861 -22.25 27.28 46.67
N LEU A 862 -22.61 27.72 45.47
CA LEU A 862 -22.44 29.09 45.00
C LEU A 862 -23.70 29.61 44.33
N ASP A 863 -24.01 30.89 44.55
CA ASP A 863 -25.04 31.58 43.79
C ASP A 863 -24.63 31.76 42.32
N GLU A 864 -25.50 31.37 41.40
CA GLU A 864 -25.24 31.46 39.96
C GLU A 864 -25.16 32.91 39.46
N ARG A 865 -25.89 33.84 40.07
CA ARG A 865 -25.92 35.24 39.62
C ARG A 865 -24.79 36.07 40.22
N GLN A 866 -24.38 35.77 41.45
CA GLN A 866 -23.35 36.53 42.16
C GLN A 866 -21.98 35.84 42.20
N GLY A 867 -21.95 34.51 42.24
CA GLY A 867 -20.73 33.72 42.34
C GLY A 867 -20.13 33.34 40.99
N LEU A 868 -20.93 32.82 40.05
CA LEU A 868 -20.44 32.37 38.74
C LEU A 868 -19.73 33.48 37.91
N PRO A 869 -20.18 34.76 37.93
CA PRO A 869 -19.46 35.84 37.25
C PRO A 869 -18.05 36.09 37.81
N LEU A 870 -17.77 35.66 39.04
CA LEU A 870 -16.44 35.80 39.67
C LEU A 870 -15.44 34.74 39.17
N ILE A 871 -15.86 33.80 38.33
CA ILE A 871 -15.02 32.74 37.77
C ILE A 871 -14.89 32.95 36.27
N LYS A 872 -13.69 33.34 35.85
CA LYS A 872 -13.31 33.52 34.45
C LYS A 872 -13.13 32.19 33.74
N HIS A 873 -12.30 31.29 34.25
CA HIS A 873 -11.96 30.07 33.54
C HIS A 873 -13.03 29.01 33.76
N ARG A 874 -13.91 28.82 32.77
CA ARG A 874 -15.03 27.86 32.85
C ARG A 874 -14.77 26.67 31.94
N ILE A 875 -14.49 25.52 32.55
CA ILE A 875 -14.26 24.25 31.88
C ILE A 875 -15.50 23.38 32.05
N CYS A 876 -16.15 23.02 30.96
CA CYS A 876 -17.36 22.20 30.97
C CYS A 876 -17.14 20.91 30.17
N LEU A 877 -17.46 19.77 30.77
CA LEU A 877 -17.74 18.53 30.05
C LEU A 877 -19.17 18.58 29.49
N GLN A 878 -19.63 17.53 28.82
CA GLN A 878 -21.00 17.52 28.32
C GLN A 878 -22.02 17.58 29.45
N VAL A 879 -22.98 18.48 29.26
CA VAL A 879 -24.10 18.78 30.16
C VAL A 879 -25.39 18.90 29.36
N SER A 880 -26.53 19.10 30.03
CA SER A 880 -27.81 19.34 29.34
C SER A 880 -27.79 20.67 28.55
N GLU A 881 -28.73 20.85 27.60
CA GLU A 881 -28.82 22.12 26.86
C GLU A 881 -29.05 23.31 27.80
N ASP A 882 -29.90 23.15 28.82
CA ASP A 882 -30.21 24.18 29.82
C ASP A 882 -28.98 24.53 30.66
N ASP A 883 -28.25 23.52 31.14
CA ASP A 883 -27.03 23.72 31.92
C ASP A 883 -25.92 24.38 31.08
N SER A 884 -25.78 23.97 29.81
CA SER A 884 -24.83 24.59 28.87
C SER A 884 -25.11 26.07 28.73
N TYR A 885 -26.39 26.44 28.56
CA TYR A 885 -26.81 27.82 28.39
C TYR A 885 -26.63 28.64 29.68
N ALA A 886 -26.94 28.06 30.84
CA ALA A 886 -26.70 28.69 32.14
C ALA A 886 -25.22 29.05 32.35
N LEU A 887 -24.31 28.14 32.01
CA LEU A 887 -22.87 28.30 32.26
C LEU A 887 -22.14 29.17 31.23
N THR A 888 -22.49 28.98 29.96
CA THR A 888 -21.71 29.52 28.83
C THR A 888 -22.49 30.44 27.91
N ARG A 889 -23.80 30.67 28.18
CA ARG A 889 -24.73 31.40 27.29
C ARG A 889 -24.86 30.82 25.88
N THR A 890 -24.34 29.61 25.66
CA THR A 890 -24.43 28.88 24.39
C THR A 890 -24.83 27.43 24.66
N ARG A 891 -25.23 26.70 23.60
CA ARG A 891 -25.52 25.25 23.68
C ARG A 891 -24.33 24.39 23.27
N ARG A 892 -23.12 24.95 23.23
CA ARG A 892 -21.91 24.27 22.74
C ARG A 892 -21.51 23.10 23.63
N ALA A 893 -21.59 23.25 24.96
CA ALA A 893 -21.21 22.20 25.90
C ALA A 893 -22.15 20.98 25.81
N ALA A 894 -23.42 21.17 25.46
CA ALA A 894 -24.37 20.07 25.28
C ALA A 894 -24.06 19.17 24.07
N ARG A 895 -23.28 19.66 23.10
CA ARG A 895 -22.98 19.00 21.83
C ARG A 895 -21.56 18.42 21.75
N LEU A 896 -20.88 18.27 22.88
CA LEU A 896 -19.47 17.87 22.88
C LEU A 896 -19.23 16.40 22.43
N GLN A 897 -20.20 15.51 22.64
CA GLN A 897 -20.12 14.06 22.31
C GLN A 897 -21.10 13.66 21.18
N LEU A 898 -21.35 14.53 20.18
CA LEU A 898 -22.27 14.23 19.06
C LEU A 898 -21.92 12.97 18.26
N HIS A 899 -20.65 12.54 18.27
CA HIS A 899 -20.13 11.43 17.47
C HIS A 899 -19.78 10.19 18.30
N GLY A 900 -20.22 10.13 19.57
CA GLY A 900 -19.99 9.03 20.49
C GLY A 900 -19.44 9.47 21.85
N ASP A 901 -19.42 8.53 22.79
CA ASP A 901 -18.99 8.76 24.18
C ASP A 901 -17.46 8.82 24.34
N THR A 902 -16.72 8.40 23.32
CA THR A 902 -15.26 8.44 23.27
C THR A 902 -14.79 9.11 21.98
N PRO A 903 -13.76 9.98 22.04
CA PRO A 903 -13.10 10.47 23.25
C PRO A 903 -14.05 11.41 24.00
N VAL A 904 -13.91 11.47 25.33
CA VAL A 904 -14.59 12.52 26.10
C VAL A 904 -14.03 13.85 25.62
N ALA A 905 -14.90 14.81 25.32
CA ALA A 905 -14.51 16.16 24.95
C ALA A 905 -14.99 17.17 26.00
N ALA A 906 -14.19 18.22 26.17
CA ALA A 906 -14.44 19.34 27.07
C ALA A 906 -14.46 20.65 26.28
N LEU A 907 -15.09 21.66 26.88
CA LEU A 907 -15.16 23.04 26.40
C LEU A 907 -14.54 23.96 27.45
N TYR A 908 -13.50 24.69 27.07
CA TYR A 908 -13.00 25.82 27.83
C TYR A 908 -13.65 27.09 27.29
N HIS A 909 -14.20 27.90 28.19
CA HIS A 909 -14.83 29.18 27.88
C HIS A 909 -14.20 30.28 28.74
N ASP A 910 -13.77 31.35 28.07
CA ASP A 910 -13.38 32.62 28.67
C ASP A 910 -14.47 33.66 28.38
N PRO A 911 -15.36 33.97 29.35
CA PRO A 911 -16.44 34.92 29.16
C PRO A 911 -15.98 36.36 28.88
N GLU A 912 -14.77 36.74 29.29
CA GLU A 912 -14.25 38.11 29.07
C GLU A 912 -13.81 38.28 27.61
N ALA A 913 -13.25 37.23 27.02
CA ALA A 913 -12.80 37.21 25.63
C ALA A 913 -13.86 36.70 24.63
N ASP A 914 -15.00 36.22 25.13
CA ASP A 914 -16.01 35.45 24.37
C ASP A 914 -15.38 34.31 23.55
N ALA A 915 -14.36 33.68 24.14
CA ALA A 915 -13.51 32.69 23.47
C ALA A 915 -13.87 31.27 23.93
N PHE A 916 -13.94 30.35 22.97
CA PHE A 916 -14.28 28.95 23.20
C PHE A 916 -13.19 28.05 22.62
N THR A 917 -12.76 27.06 23.41
CA THR A 917 -11.79 26.06 22.98
C THR A 917 -12.33 24.67 23.27
N ARG A 918 -12.51 23.85 22.24
CA ARG A 918 -12.90 22.44 22.38
C ARG A 918 -11.66 21.57 22.41
N PHE A 919 -11.59 20.62 23.34
CA PHE A 919 -10.40 19.80 23.53
C PHE A 919 -10.72 18.42 24.12
N LYS A 920 -9.77 17.49 23.98
CA LYS A 920 -9.73 16.20 24.68
C LYS A 920 -9.02 16.41 26.03
N PRO A 921 -9.71 16.23 27.17
CA PRO A 921 -9.13 16.48 28.48
C PRO A 921 -8.14 15.39 28.87
N TYR A 922 -7.13 15.75 29.69
CA TYR A 922 -6.38 14.74 30.42
C TYR A 922 -7.32 13.97 31.35
N SER A 923 -7.17 12.65 31.39
CA SER A 923 -8.09 11.75 32.08
C SER A 923 -7.32 10.67 32.82
N THR A 924 -7.92 10.09 33.86
CA THR A 924 -7.40 8.86 34.49
C THR A 924 -7.55 7.64 33.58
N ASP A 925 -8.39 7.74 32.55
CA ASP A 925 -8.68 6.67 31.58
C ASP A 925 -7.78 6.73 30.33
N SER A 926 -6.66 7.48 30.37
CA SER A 926 -5.68 7.50 29.28
C SER A 926 -4.97 6.16 29.13
N ALA A 927 -4.39 5.91 27.95
CA ALA A 927 -3.69 4.65 27.66
C ALA A 927 -2.50 4.39 28.60
N THR A 928 -1.79 5.45 29.01
CA THR A 928 -0.76 5.40 30.04
C THR A 928 -1.37 5.83 31.37
N SER A 929 -1.09 5.12 32.47
CA SER A 929 -1.63 5.51 33.79
C SER A 929 -1.04 6.84 34.26
N LEU A 930 -1.81 7.62 35.04
CA LEU A 930 -1.33 8.90 35.56
C LEU A 930 -0.07 8.75 36.43
N ASP A 931 0.06 7.67 37.20
CA ASP A 931 1.26 7.42 38.02
C ASP A 931 2.53 7.31 37.17
N GLN A 932 2.45 6.60 36.03
CA GLN A 932 3.57 6.52 35.08
C GLN A 932 3.88 7.88 34.46
N GLN A 933 2.84 8.64 34.09
CA GLN A 933 3.01 10.00 33.55
C GLN A 933 3.65 10.94 34.59
N PHE A 934 3.26 10.86 35.87
CA PHE A 934 3.82 11.67 36.96
C PHE A 934 5.29 11.33 37.23
N LEU A 935 5.66 10.06 37.18
CA LEU A 935 7.07 9.64 37.29
C LEU A 935 7.90 10.22 36.14
N GLU A 936 7.39 10.20 34.91
CA GLU A 936 8.07 10.80 33.76
C GLU A 936 8.17 12.33 33.88
N VAL A 937 7.12 13.02 34.35
CA VAL A 937 7.18 14.47 34.65
C VAL A 937 8.30 14.77 35.64
N ASN A 938 8.41 14.01 36.72
CA ASN A 938 9.45 14.21 37.72
C ASN A 938 10.86 13.91 37.17
N HIS A 939 10.99 12.85 36.35
CA HIS A 939 12.24 12.52 35.66
C HIS A 939 12.69 13.65 34.72
N LEU A 940 11.79 14.19 33.89
CA LEU A 940 12.10 15.30 32.98
C LEU A 940 12.52 16.56 33.73
N ARG A 941 11.96 16.79 34.91
CA ARG A 941 12.35 17.89 35.81
C ARG A 941 13.76 17.72 36.40
N GLY A 942 14.20 16.48 36.62
CA GLY A 942 15.49 16.14 37.21
C GLY A 942 16.64 15.93 36.22
N ALA A 943 16.34 15.75 34.93
CA ALA A 943 17.30 15.30 33.90
C ALA A 943 18.47 16.26 33.57
N GLN A 944 18.56 17.44 34.21
CA GLN A 944 19.74 18.32 34.12
C GLN A 944 20.70 18.24 35.32
N ALA A 945 20.37 17.50 36.39
CA ALA A 945 21.27 17.36 37.55
C ALA A 945 22.43 16.37 37.36
N VAL A 946 22.48 15.62 36.25
CA VAL A 946 23.47 14.55 35.99
C VAL A 946 24.41 14.90 34.81
N GLY A 947 24.34 16.12 34.30
CA GLY A 947 25.13 16.57 33.13
C GLY A 947 25.82 17.91 33.34
N ALA A 948 26.36 18.16 34.55
CA ALA A 948 27.28 19.26 34.83
C ALA A 948 28.68 18.71 35.13
#